data_AF-A0A8P0PCF9-F1
#
_entry.id   AF-A0A8P0PCF9-F1
#
_cell.length_a   1.000
_cell.length_b   1.000
_cell.length_c   1.000
_cell.angle_alpha   90.00
_cell.angle_beta   90.00
_cell.angle_gamma   90.00
#
_symmetry.space_group_name_H-M   'P 1'
#
loop_
_entity.id
_entity.type
_entity.pdbx_description
1 polymer ?
#
loop_
_entity_poly.entity_id
_entity_poly.type
_entity_poly.pdbx_seq_one_letter_code
_entity_poly.pdbx_strand_id
1 'polypeptide(L)'
;MAAVGPPQQQVRMAHQQVWAALEVALRVPCLYIIDAIFNSYYDSSQSRFCIGLQIVLRLLGIFVSSIVLILSQRSLFKFYMYSSAFLLAATSVLVNYYASLHIDFYGAYNTSAFGIELLPRKGPSLWMALIVLQLTLGIGYITLLQIHSIYSQLIILDLLIPVIGLITELPLHIRETLVFTSSLILTLNTVLVLAVKLKWFYYSTRYVYLLVRHMYRIYGLQLLMEDTWKRIRFPDILRVFWLTRITAQATVLMYILRMANETDSFFISWDDFWDLICNLIISGCDSTLTVLGMSAVISSIAHYLGLGILAFIGSTEEDDRRLGFVAPVLFFILALQTGLSGLRPEERLIRLSRNMCLLLTAVLHFIHGMTDPVLMSLSASHVSSFRRHFPVLFVSACLFILPVLLSYVLWHHYALNTWLFAVTAFCVELCLKVIVSLTVYTLFMIDGYYNVLWEKLDDYVYYVRSTGNIIEFIFGVVMFGNGAYTMMFESGSKIRACMMCLHAYFNIYLQAKNGWKTFMNRRTAVKKINSLPEIKGSRLREIDDVCAICYHEFTTSARITPCNHYFHALCLRKWLYIQDTCPMCHQKVYIEDDIKDNSNISNNNGFIAPNENPEEAVREAAAESDRELNEEDSTDCDDDVQRERNGVIQHTGPAAEELNDDTD
;
A
#
# COMPACT_ATOMS: atom_id res chain seq x y z
N MET A 1 -33.63 2.23 0.33
CA MET A 1 -33.58 1.60 -1.00
C MET A 1 -32.52 2.33 -1.80
N ALA A 2 -31.35 1.70 -1.94
CA ALA A 2 -30.23 2.27 -2.68
C ALA A 2 -30.57 2.25 -4.19
N ALA A 3 -30.44 3.39 -4.84
CA ALA A 3 -30.62 3.52 -6.28
C ALA A 3 -29.57 2.65 -6.98
N VAL A 4 -30.03 1.59 -7.63
CA VAL A 4 -29.25 0.82 -8.59
C VAL A 4 -29.02 1.74 -9.79
N GLY A 5 -27.79 2.22 -9.96
CA GLY A 5 -27.40 3.02 -11.13
C GLY A 5 -27.63 2.26 -12.45
N PRO A 6 -27.68 2.95 -13.60
CA PRO A 6 -28.06 2.35 -14.87
C PRO A 6 -27.12 1.20 -15.29
N PRO A 7 -27.64 0.15 -15.94
CA PRO A 7 -26.88 -1.07 -16.26
C PRO A 7 -25.64 -0.81 -17.14
N GLN A 8 -25.64 0.25 -17.96
CA GLN A 8 -24.48 0.63 -18.80
C GLN A 8 -23.26 1.11 -17.97
N GLN A 9 -23.49 1.81 -16.87
CA GLN A 9 -22.40 2.31 -16.01
C GLN A 9 -21.75 1.16 -15.24
N GLN A 10 -22.53 0.16 -14.80
CA GLN A 10 -22.01 -1.07 -14.19
C GLN A 10 -21.19 -1.91 -15.18
N VAL A 11 -21.63 -2.02 -16.44
CA VAL A 11 -20.87 -2.75 -17.48
C VAL A 11 -19.56 -2.02 -17.82
N ARG A 12 -19.59 -0.68 -17.93
CA ARG A 12 -18.37 0.12 -18.19
C ARG A 12 -17.37 0.00 -17.04
N MET A 13 -17.82 0.02 -15.79
CA MET A 13 -16.98 -0.19 -14.61
C MET A 13 -16.41 -1.62 -14.55
N ALA A 14 -17.22 -2.65 -14.82
CA ALA A 14 -16.76 -4.03 -14.87
C ALA A 14 -15.71 -4.23 -15.98
N HIS A 15 -15.92 -3.65 -17.15
CA HIS A 15 -14.96 -3.69 -18.26
C HIS A 15 -13.63 -3.02 -17.89
N GLN A 16 -13.66 -1.83 -17.26
CA GLN A 16 -12.46 -1.15 -16.77
C GLN A 16 -11.71 -1.99 -15.72
N GLN A 17 -12.42 -2.63 -14.79
CA GLN A 17 -11.82 -3.53 -13.80
C GLN A 17 -11.14 -4.74 -14.43
N VAL A 18 -11.74 -5.34 -15.47
CA VAL A 18 -11.14 -6.48 -16.20
C VAL A 18 -9.85 -6.06 -16.91
N TRP A 19 -9.84 -4.92 -17.61
CA TRP A 19 -8.62 -4.41 -18.25
C TRP A 19 -7.54 -4.06 -17.23
N ALA A 20 -7.95 -3.49 -16.10
CA ALA A 20 -7.06 -3.19 -15.01
C ALA A 20 -6.45 -4.47 -14.40
N ALA A 21 -7.24 -5.53 -14.21
CA ALA A 21 -6.74 -6.82 -13.74
C ALA A 21 -5.80 -7.49 -14.75
N LEU A 22 -6.14 -7.43 -16.05
CA LEU A 22 -5.32 -7.96 -17.14
C LEU A 22 -3.95 -7.26 -17.22
N GLU A 23 -3.92 -5.93 -17.08
CA GLU A 23 -2.67 -5.17 -17.07
C GLU A 23 -1.75 -5.59 -15.91
N VAL A 24 -2.31 -5.82 -14.72
CA VAL A 24 -1.54 -6.31 -13.57
C VAL A 24 -1.02 -7.73 -13.84
N ALA A 25 -1.89 -8.63 -14.30
CA ALA A 25 -1.54 -10.02 -14.57
C ALA A 25 -0.42 -10.15 -15.62
N LEU A 26 -0.47 -9.34 -16.69
CA LEU A 26 0.55 -9.34 -17.72
C LEU A 26 1.91 -8.81 -17.22
N ARG A 27 1.98 -8.00 -16.15
CA ARG A 27 3.26 -7.51 -15.60
C ARG A 27 3.93 -8.47 -14.61
N VAL A 28 3.17 -9.42 -14.05
CA VAL A 28 3.67 -10.37 -13.03
C VAL A 28 4.83 -11.26 -13.52
N PRO A 29 4.85 -11.79 -14.77
CA PRO A 29 5.96 -12.63 -15.24
C PRO A 29 7.33 -11.94 -15.18
N CYS A 30 7.40 -10.62 -15.35
CA CYS A 30 8.65 -9.87 -15.23
C CYS A 30 9.25 -9.97 -13.83
N LEU A 31 8.40 -9.96 -12.80
CA LEU A 31 8.84 -10.13 -11.42
C LEU A 31 9.38 -11.54 -11.16
N TYR A 32 8.77 -12.58 -11.74
CA TYR A 32 9.31 -13.94 -11.68
C TYR A 32 10.68 -14.08 -12.33
N ILE A 33 10.90 -13.42 -13.48
CA ILE A 33 12.20 -13.41 -14.15
C ILE A 33 13.25 -12.71 -13.27
N ILE A 34 12.90 -11.54 -12.71
CA ILE A 34 13.79 -10.78 -11.82
C ILE A 34 14.13 -11.62 -10.58
N ASP A 35 13.13 -12.26 -9.95
CA ASP A 35 13.33 -13.12 -8.79
C ASP A 35 14.22 -14.34 -9.11
N ALA A 36 13.97 -15.02 -10.23
CA ALA A 36 14.77 -16.15 -10.68
C ALA A 36 16.23 -15.74 -10.95
N ILE A 37 16.46 -14.56 -11.53
CA ILE A 37 17.81 -14.02 -11.74
C ILE A 37 18.50 -13.76 -10.41
N PHE A 38 17.82 -13.12 -9.45
CA PHE A 38 18.39 -12.84 -8.12
C PHE A 38 18.67 -14.10 -7.29
N ASN A 39 17.84 -15.14 -7.43
CA ASN A 39 18.00 -16.41 -6.71
C ASN A 39 18.90 -17.42 -7.43
N SER A 40 19.35 -17.15 -8.66
CA SER A 40 20.21 -18.08 -9.40
C SER A 40 21.64 -18.14 -8.83
N TYR A 41 22.01 -19.30 -8.29
CA TYR A 41 23.33 -19.54 -7.69
C TYR A 41 24.44 -19.47 -8.75
N TYR A 42 25.66 -19.18 -8.29
CA TYR A 42 26.86 -19.13 -9.11
C TYR A 42 27.60 -20.46 -8.99
N ASP A 43 27.78 -21.16 -10.11
CA ASP A 43 28.63 -22.34 -10.12
C ASP A 43 30.10 -21.89 -10.22
N SER A 44 30.85 -22.04 -9.14
CA SER A 44 32.25 -21.63 -9.05
C SER A 44 33.20 -22.47 -9.92
N SER A 45 32.71 -23.55 -10.53
CA SER A 45 33.51 -24.43 -11.39
C SER A 45 33.66 -23.92 -12.84
N GLN A 46 32.93 -22.88 -13.23
CA GLN A 46 32.89 -22.41 -14.62
C GLN A 46 34.05 -21.47 -15.00
N SER A 47 34.42 -21.45 -16.28
CA SER A 47 35.46 -20.57 -16.82
C SER A 47 35.10 -19.07 -16.66
N ARG A 48 36.11 -18.22 -16.40
CA ARG A 48 35.96 -16.74 -16.24
C ARG A 48 35.19 -16.08 -17.39
N PHE A 49 35.29 -16.62 -18.60
CA PHE A 49 34.54 -16.14 -19.76
C PHE A 49 33.04 -16.48 -19.66
N CYS A 50 32.70 -17.71 -19.28
CA CYS A 50 31.30 -18.15 -19.09
C CYS A 50 30.63 -17.33 -17.98
N ILE A 51 31.37 -17.03 -16.92
CA ILE A 51 30.95 -16.17 -15.80
C ILE A 51 30.60 -14.77 -16.29
N GLY A 52 31.52 -14.15 -17.06
CA GLY A 52 31.28 -12.83 -17.64
C GLY A 52 30.05 -12.79 -18.54
N LEU A 53 29.91 -13.78 -19.42
CA LEU A 53 28.74 -13.92 -20.30
C LEU A 53 27.44 -14.08 -19.50
N GLN A 54 27.44 -14.89 -18.44
CA GLN A 54 26.27 -15.11 -17.61
C GLN A 54 25.86 -13.85 -16.85
N ILE A 55 26.81 -13.07 -16.34
CA ILE A 55 26.54 -11.77 -15.71
C ILE A 55 25.90 -10.82 -16.73
N VAL A 56 26.44 -10.73 -17.94
CA VAL A 56 25.88 -9.87 -19.00
C VAL A 56 24.45 -10.29 -19.36
N LEU A 57 24.20 -11.60 -19.52
CA LEU A 57 22.86 -12.12 -19.80
C LEU A 57 21.87 -11.85 -18.66
N ARG A 58 22.30 -11.95 -17.40
CA ARG A 58 21.47 -11.61 -16.23
C ARG A 58 21.15 -10.12 -16.17
N LEU A 59 22.15 -9.25 -16.39
CA LEU A 59 21.94 -7.80 -16.44
C LEU A 59 21.00 -7.41 -17.58
N LEU A 60 21.15 -8.04 -18.75
CA LEU A 60 20.24 -7.87 -19.88
C LEU A 60 18.81 -8.33 -19.52
N GLY A 61 18.66 -9.47 -18.85
CA GLY A 61 17.37 -9.97 -18.37
C GLY A 61 16.67 -9.02 -17.40
N ILE A 62 17.41 -8.45 -16.44
CA ILE A 62 16.90 -7.44 -15.50
C ILE A 62 16.50 -6.17 -16.26
N PHE A 63 17.33 -5.72 -17.21
CA PHE A 63 17.06 -4.53 -18.01
C PHE A 63 15.79 -4.69 -18.85
N VAL A 64 15.65 -5.80 -19.58
CA VAL A 64 14.46 -6.11 -20.39
C VAL A 64 13.22 -6.20 -19.50
N SER A 65 13.31 -6.91 -18.37
CA SER A 65 12.17 -7.06 -17.44
C SER A 65 11.74 -5.71 -16.85
N SER A 66 12.70 -4.82 -16.55
CA SER A 66 12.42 -3.48 -16.06
C SER A 66 11.74 -2.60 -17.11
N ILE A 67 12.14 -2.71 -18.39
CA ILE A 67 11.47 -2.01 -19.49
C ILE A 67 10.03 -2.49 -19.67
N VAL A 68 9.81 -3.81 -19.63
CA VAL A 68 8.46 -4.39 -19.79
C VAL A 68 7.54 -3.97 -18.65
N LEU A 69 8.04 -3.82 -17.43
CA LEU A 69 7.25 -3.29 -16.29
C LEU A 69 6.73 -1.87 -16.52
N ILE A 70 7.52 -1.00 -17.17
CA ILE A 70 7.20 0.42 -17.39
C ILE A 70 6.38 0.64 -18.68
N LEU A 71 6.30 -0.38 -19.55
CA LEU A 71 5.60 -0.29 -20.83
C LEU A 71 4.11 0.05 -20.66
N SER A 72 3.57 0.80 -21.63
CA SER A 72 2.14 1.09 -21.70
C SER A 72 1.34 -0.17 -22.02
N GLN A 73 0.06 -0.20 -21.62
CA GLN A 73 -0.83 -1.36 -21.78
C GLN A 73 -0.88 -1.92 -23.22
N ARG A 74 -1.03 -1.05 -24.22
CA ARG A 74 -1.05 -1.46 -25.65
C ARG A 74 0.26 -2.11 -26.09
N SER A 75 1.38 -1.58 -25.59
CA SER A 75 2.70 -2.11 -25.91
C SER A 75 2.99 -3.41 -25.16
N LEU A 76 2.53 -3.54 -23.92
CA LEU A 76 2.62 -4.75 -23.12
C LEU A 76 1.92 -5.92 -23.83
N PHE A 77 0.70 -5.70 -24.33
CA PHE A 77 -0.04 -6.71 -25.08
C PHE A 77 0.73 -7.16 -26.33
N LYS A 78 1.23 -6.23 -27.14
CA LYS A 78 2.05 -6.56 -28.33
C LYS A 78 3.31 -7.36 -27.97
N PHE A 79 3.99 -7.00 -26.88
CA PHE A 79 5.18 -7.72 -26.43
C PHE A 79 4.87 -9.19 -26.06
N TYR A 80 3.80 -9.43 -25.29
CA TYR A 80 3.40 -10.78 -24.92
C TYR A 80 2.81 -11.57 -26.09
N MET A 81 2.12 -10.91 -27.03
CA MET A 81 1.65 -11.53 -28.27
C MET A 81 2.82 -12.09 -29.09
N TYR A 82 3.87 -11.29 -29.30
CA TYR A 82 5.06 -11.74 -30.03
C TYR A 82 5.87 -12.79 -29.26
N SER A 83 5.98 -12.65 -27.94
CA SER A 83 6.66 -13.66 -27.09
C SER A 83 5.91 -14.99 -27.09
N SER A 84 4.57 -14.96 -27.05
CA SER A 84 3.72 -16.14 -27.13
C SER A 84 3.84 -16.82 -28.50
N ALA A 85 3.87 -16.05 -29.59
CA ALA A 85 4.10 -16.61 -30.93
C ALA A 85 5.45 -17.33 -31.03
N PHE A 86 6.53 -16.75 -30.48
CA PHE A 86 7.82 -17.42 -30.41
C PHE A 86 7.75 -18.71 -29.59
N LEU A 87 7.07 -18.69 -28.44
CA LEU A 87 6.91 -19.87 -27.60
C LEU A 87 6.12 -20.98 -28.32
N LEU A 88 5.04 -20.63 -29.02
CA LEU A 88 4.27 -21.59 -29.83
C LEU A 88 5.13 -22.23 -30.92
N ALA A 89 5.93 -21.44 -31.64
CA ALA A 89 6.86 -21.95 -32.64
C ALA A 89 7.90 -22.92 -32.02
N ALA A 90 8.47 -22.55 -30.87
CA ALA A 90 9.41 -23.41 -30.15
C ALA A 90 8.75 -24.72 -29.67
N THR A 91 7.53 -24.65 -29.12
CA THR A 91 6.78 -25.84 -28.70
C THR A 91 6.45 -26.75 -29.88
N SER A 92 6.08 -26.19 -31.03
CA SER A 92 5.77 -26.95 -32.23
C SER A 92 6.99 -27.72 -32.75
N VAL A 93 8.17 -27.07 -32.78
CA VAL A 93 9.46 -27.71 -33.10
C VAL A 93 9.78 -28.82 -32.10
N LEU A 94 9.61 -28.55 -30.80
CA LEU A 94 9.91 -29.53 -29.76
C LEU A 94 9.00 -30.76 -29.85
N VAL A 95 7.70 -30.56 -30.10
CA VAL A 95 6.74 -31.64 -30.32
C VAL A 95 7.12 -32.47 -31.54
N ASN A 96 7.48 -31.84 -32.67
CA ASN A 96 7.91 -32.56 -33.87
C ASN A 96 9.23 -33.33 -33.67
N TYR A 97 10.17 -32.76 -32.91
CA TYR A 97 11.42 -33.44 -32.55
C TYR A 97 11.17 -34.66 -31.66
N TYR A 98 10.42 -34.52 -30.56
CA TYR A 98 10.09 -35.65 -29.68
C TYR A 98 9.26 -36.72 -30.39
N ALA A 99 8.28 -36.32 -31.19
CA ALA A 99 7.47 -37.23 -31.99
C ALA A 99 8.34 -38.04 -32.96
N SER A 100 9.34 -37.42 -33.58
CA SER A 100 10.24 -38.11 -34.49
C SER A 100 11.23 -39.05 -33.79
N LEU A 101 11.55 -38.85 -32.51
CA LEU A 101 12.51 -39.68 -31.78
C LEU A 101 11.89 -40.82 -30.97
N HIS A 102 10.70 -40.61 -30.40
CA HIS A 102 10.14 -41.51 -29.38
C HIS A 102 8.89 -42.26 -29.83
N ILE A 103 8.30 -41.89 -30.97
CA ILE A 103 7.08 -42.53 -31.48
C ILE A 103 7.45 -43.53 -32.58
N ASP A 104 7.49 -44.80 -32.20
CA ASP A 104 7.67 -45.94 -33.10
C ASP A 104 6.33 -46.62 -33.39
N PHE A 105 5.75 -46.31 -34.54
CA PHE A 105 4.52 -46.96 -35.01
C PHE A 105 4.70 -48.45 -35.32
N TYR A 106 5.94 -48.86 -35.61
CA TYR A 106 6.32 -50.25 -35.87
C TYR A 106 6.00 -51.18 -34.68
N GLY A 107 6.18 -50.72 -33.44
CA GLY A 107 5.87 -51.51 -32.24
C GLY A 107 4.37 -51.67 -31.98
N ALA A 108 3.56 -50.67 -32.32
CA ALA A 108 2.10 -50.69 -32.13
C ALA A 108 1.36 -51.49 -33.21
N TYR A 109 1.88 -51.50 -34.45
CA TYR A 109 1.31 -52.26 -35.57
C TYR A 109 1.58 -53.78 -35.44
N ASN A 110 2.76 -54.17 -34.95
CA ASN A 110 3.13 -55.59 -34.87
C ASN A 110 2.37 -56.37 -33.77
N THR A 111 1.80 -55.68 -32.77
CA THR A 111 0.86 -56.29 -31.81
C THR A 111 -0.53 -56.57 -32.39
N SER A 112 -0.83 -56.07 -33.60
CA SER A 112 -2.10 -56.31 -34.30
C SER A 112 -1.99 -57.25 -35.52
N ALA A 113 -0.83 -57.88 -35.73
CA ALA A 113 -0.55 -58.72 -36.89
C ALA A 113 -1.25 -60.11 -36.90
N PHE A 114 -2.28 -60.33 -36.08
CA PHE A 114 -3.21 -61.45 -36.22
C PHE A 114 -4.65 -60.94 -36.26
N GLY A 115 -5.20 -60.82 -37.47
CA GLY A 115 -6.63 -60.64 -37.70
C GLY A 115 -6.96 -59.44 -38.56
N ILE A 116 -7.44 -59.73 -39.77
CA ILE A 116 -7.99 -58.81 -40.76
C ILE A 116 -9.04 -57.89 -40.12
N GLU A 117 -8.75 -56.59 -40.02
CA GLU A 117 -9.76 -55.52 -39.90
C GLU A 117 -9.15 -54.22 -40.47
N LEU A 118 -9.82 -53.64 -41.46
CA LEU A 118 -9.40 -52.50 -42.30
C LEU A 118 -9.33 -51.15 -41.55
N LEU A 119 -9.18 -51.15 -40.21
CA LEU A 119 -9.02 -49.94 -39.41
C LEU A 119 -8.42 -50.29 -38.03
N PRO A 120 -7.19 -49.83 -37.70
CA PRO A 120 -6.63 -50.07 -36.39
C PRO A 120 -7.42 -49.26 -35.36
N ARG A 121 -8.12 -49.89 -34.41
CA ARG A 121 -8.96 -49.17 -33.43
C ARG A 121 -8.16 -48.41 -32.34
N LYS A 122 -6.82 -48.47 -32.34
CA LYS A 122 -5.94 -47.74 -31.40
C LYS A 122 -4.76 -46.98 -32.03
N GLY A 123 -4.60 -47.05 -33.37
CA GLY A 123 -3.54 -46.37 -34.13
C GLY A 123 -3.88 -44.95 -34.65
N PRO A 124 -5.08 -44.68 -35.21
CA PRO A 124 -5.36 -43.41 -35.88
C PRO A 124 -5.57 -42.26 -34.90
N SER A 125 -5.89 -42.54 -33.63
CA SER A 125 -6.10 -41.50 -32.63
C SER A 125 -4.83 -40.69 -32.33
N LEU A 126 -3.65 -41.32 -32.33
CA LEU A 126 -2.39 -40.63 -32.00
C LEU A 126 -1.90 -39.72 -33.13
N TRP A 127 -1.91 -40.18 -34.37
CA TRP A 127 -1.58 -39.35 -35.52
C TRP A 127 -2.59 -38.21 -35.73
N MET A 128 -3.88 -38.51 -35.58
CA MET A 128 -4.92 -37.48 -35.67
C MET A 128 -4.77 -36.45 -34.55
N ALA A 129 -4.44 -36.88 -33.32
CA ALA A 129 -4.15 -35.97 -32.22
C ALA A 129 -2.90 -35.10 -32.50
N LEU A 130 -1.84 -35.66 -33.09
CA LEU A 130 -0.64 -34.91 -33.47
C LEU A 130 -0.91 -33.89 -34.58
N ILE A 131 -1.69 -34.26 -35.60
CA ILE A 131 -2.12 -33.35 -36.66
C ILE A 131 -2.97 -32.21 -36.08
N VAL A 132 -3.96 -32.54 -35.24
CA VAL A 132 -4.81 -31.55 -34.57
C VAL A 132 -3.96 -30.64 -33.69
N LEU A 133 -3.03 -31.18 -32.91
CA LEU A 133 -2.12 -30.40 -32.07
C LEU A 133 -1.27 -29.45 -32.91
N GLN A 134 -0.61 -29.93 -33.97
CA GLN A 134 0.22 -29.06 -34.81
C GLN A 134 -0.60 -28.02 -35.60
N LEU A 135 -1.82 -28.35 -36.03
CA LEU A 135 -2.74 -27.39 -36.64
C LEU A 135 -3.14 -26.30 -35.64
N THR A 136 -3.46 -26.66 -34.40
CA THR A 136 -3.80 -25.67 -33.36
C THR A 136 -2.63 -24.76 -33.04
N LEU A 137 -1.40 -25.30 -32.95
CA LEU A 137 -0.19 -24.51 -32.74
C LEU A 137 0.11 -23.59 -33.93
N GLY A 138 -0.03 -24.08 -35.16
CA GLY A 138 0.17 -23.31 -36.38
C GLY A 138 -0.85 -22.18 -36.57
N ILE A 139 -2.14 -22.46 -36.37
CA ILE A 139 -3.21 -21.45 -36.40
C ILE A 139 -2.98 -20.41 -35.29
N GLY A 140 -2.60 -20.84 -34.09
CA GLY A 140 -2.21 -19.95 -32.99
C GLY A 140 -1.04 -19.03 -33.38
N TYR A 141 0.02 -19.58 -33.96
CA TYR A 141 1.18 -18.81 -34.43
C TYR A 141 0.80 -17.74 -35.47
N ILE A 142 -0.02 -18.10 -36.46
CA ILE A 142 -0.43 -17.20 -37.55
C ILE A 142 -1.34 -16.09 -37.04
N THR A 143 -2.31 -16.43 -36.18
CA THR A 143 -3.25 -15.47 -35.60
C THR A 143 -2.54 -14.47 -34.69
N LEU A 144 -1.59 -14.91 -33.87
CA LEU A 144 -0.81 -14.03 -32.98
C LEU A 144 0.07 -13.04 -33.75
N LEU A 145 0.69 -13.47 -34.86
CA LEU A 145 1.55 -12.61 -35.68
C LEU A 145 0.78 -11.80 -36.74
N GLN A 146 -0.53 -12.02 -36.85
CA GLN A 146 -1.39 -11.38 -37.86
C GLN A 146 -0.82 -11.52 -39.28
N ILE A 147 -0.30 -12.71 -39.63
CA ILE A 147 0.24 -12.99 -40.95
C ILE A 147 -0.94 -13.26 -41.89
N HIS A 148 -1.26 -12.28 -42.73
CA HIS A 148 -2.27 -12.41 -43.79
C HIS A 148 -1.53 -12.67 -45.11
N SER A 149 -1.99 -13.66 -45.92
CA SER A 149 -1.52 -14.05 -47.28
C SER A 149 -1.20 -15.56 -47.39
N ILE A 150 -0.80 -16.01 -48.58
CA ILE A 150 -0.36 -17.37 -48.97
C ILE A 150 0.72 -17.92 -48.01
N TYR A 151 1.52 -17.05 -47.40
CA TYR A 151 2.51 -17.40 -46.38
C TYR A 151 1.92 -18.14 -45.17
N SER A 152 0.67 -17.86 -44.77
CA SER A 152 0.00 -18.58 -43.69
C SER A 152 -0.18 -20.07 -44.02
N GLN A 153 -0.55 -20.38 -45.26
CA GLN A 153 -0.73 -21.75 -45.75
C GLN A 153 0.62 -22.48 -45.84
N LEU A 154 1.67 -21.78 -46.28
CA LEU A 154 3.03 -22.34 -46.34
C LEU A 154 3.59 -22.68 -44.96
N ILE A 155 3.32 -21.87 -43.93
CA ILE A 155 3.76 -22.14 -42.56
C ILE A 155 3.02 -23.36 -41.99
N ILE A 156 1.70 -23.47 -42.21
CA ILE A 156 0.95 -24.67 -41.77
C ILE A 156 1.46 -25.92 -42.48
N LEU A 157 1.75 -25.81 -43.78
CA LEU A 157 2.32 -26.91 -44.54
C LEU A 157 3.69 -27.32 -44.01
N ASP A 158 4.58 -26.36 -43.75
CA ASP A 158 5.90 -26.58 -43.16
C ASP A 158 5.83 -27.30 -41.80
N LEU A 159 4.88 -26.93 -40.95
CA LEU A 159 4.65 -27.58 -39.65
C LEU A 159 4.11 -29.01 -39.77
N LEU A 160 3.37 -29.31 -40.84
CA LEU A 160 2.73 -30.60 -41.08
C LEU A 160 3.65 -31.59 -41.82
N ILE A 161 4.62 -31.10 -42.59
CA ILE A 161 5.59 -31.92 -43.35
C ILE A 161 6.30 -32.97 -42.46
N PRO A 162 6.83 -32.65 -41.26
CA PRO A 162 7.39 -33.64 -40.35
C PRO A 162 6.41 -34.72 -39.90
N VAL A 163 5.14 -34.35 -39.68
CA VAL A 163 4.08 -35.28 -39.30
C VAL A 163 3.70 -36.19 -40.47
N ILE A 164 3.64 -35.66 -41.69
CA ILE A 164 3.41 -36.45 -42.90
C ILE A 164 4.56 -37.43 -43.15
N GLY A 165 5.81 -36.97 -43.00
CA GLY A 165 7.00 -37.82 -43.14
C GLY A 165 7.05 -38.95 -42.11
N LEU A 166 6.51 -38.69 -40.92
CA LEU A 166 6.24 -39.71 -39.92
C LEU A 166 5.19 -40.70 -40.48
N ILE A 167 4.03 -40.23 -41.01
CA ILE A 167 2.89 -41.06 -41.49
C ILE A 167 3.31 -41.99 -42.62
N THR A 168 4.16 -41.50 -43.52
CA THR A 168 4.65 -42.25 -44.67
C THR A 168 5.76 -43.24 -44.34
N GLU A 169 6.08 -43.45 -43.06
CA GLU A 169 7.07 -44.41 -42.57
C GLU A 169 8.45 -44.24 -43.21
N LEU A 170 8.93 -43.00 -43.33
CA LEU A 170 10.27 -42.73 -43.84
C LEU A 170 11.36 -43.26 -42.88
N PRO A 171 12.52 -43.69 -43.40
CA PRO A 171 13.63 -44.15 -42.57
C PRO A 171 14.10 -43.04 -41.62
N LEU A 172 14.59 -43.43 -40.44
CA LEU A 172 14.88 -42.53 -39.31
C LEU A 172 15.81 -41.37 -39.69
N HIS A 173 16.85 -41.63 -40.51
CA HIS A 173 17.75 -40.60 -41.03
C HIS A 173 17.02 -39.53 -41.86
N ILE A 174 16.01 -39.92 -42.67
CA ILE A 174 15.25 -38.99 -43.49
C ILE A 174 14.29 -38.17 -42.62
N ARG A 175 13.66 -38.79 -41.61
CA ARG A 175 12.79 -38.09 -40.64
C ARG A 175 13.54 -37.01 -39.87
N GLU A 176 14.72 -37.32 -39.36
CA GLU A 176 15.55 -36.36 -38.62
C GLU A 176 15.96 -35.16 -39.50
N THR A 177 16.38 -35.41 -40.74
CA THR A 177 16.71 -34.32 -41.67
C THR A 177 15.50 -33.44 -41.99
N LEU A 178 14.31 -34.03 -42.09
CA LEU A 178 13.08 -33.36 -42.47
C LEU A 178 12.52 -32.51 -41.32
N VAL A 179 12.61 -33.00 -40.08
CA VAL A 179 12.37 -32.20 -38.86
C VAL A 179 13.38 -31.06 -38.75
N PHE A 180 14.66 -31.31 -39.01
CA PHE A 180 15.70 -30.28 -38.95
C PHE A 180 15.46 -29.17 -39.97
N THR A 181 15.13 -29.51 -41.23
CA THR A 181 14.85 -28.51 -42.26
C THR A 181 13.61 -27.69 -41.98
N SER A 182 12.52 -28.33 -41.53
CA SER A 182 11.28 -27.62 -41.13
C SER A 182 11.54 -26.71 -39.93
N SER A 183 12.28 -27.19 -38.93
CA SER A 183 12.65 -26.39 -37.76
C SER A 183 13.54 -25.18 -38.14
N LEU A 184 14.46 -25.36 -39.09
CA LEU A 184 15.30 -24.27 -39.59
C LEU A 184 14.49 -23.22 -40.35
N ILE A 185 13.53 -23.65 -41.19
CA ILE A 185 12.65 -22.74 -41.94
C ILE A 185 11.77 -21.93 -40.97
N LEU A 186 11.14 -22.60 -40.01
CA LEU A 186 10.30 -21.95 -39.01
C LEU A 186 11.13 -20.97 -38.15
N THR A 187 12.31 -21.38 -37.69
CA THR A 187 13.17 -20.51 -36.87
C THR A 187 13.65 -19.28 -37.65
N LEU A 188 14.11 -19.43 -38.89
CA LEU A 188 14.49 -18.30 -39.74
C LEU A 188 13.32 -17.33 -39.97
N ASN A 189 12.12 -17.86 -40.21
CA ASN A 189 10.91 -17.06 -40.39
C ASN A 189 10.57 -16.29 -39.10
N THR A 190 10.54 -16.97 -37.94
CA THR A 190 10.26 -16.33 -36.65
C THR A 190 11.27 -15.23 -36.34
N VAL A 191 12.57 -15.44 -36.60
CA VAL A 191 13.64 -14.45 -36.39
C VAL A 191 13.48 -13.25 -37.32
N LEU A 192 13.16 -13.47 -38.60
CA LEU A 192 12.94 -12.39 -39.57
C LEU A 192 11.74 -11.53 -39.16
N VAL A 193 10.61 -12.17 -38.81
CA VAL A 193 9.40 -11.46 -38.36
C VAL A 193 9.68 -10.69 -37.08
N LEU A 194 10.38 -11.30 -36.11
CA LEU A 194 10.77 -10.63 -34.88
C LEU A 194 11.70 -9.45 -35.14
N ALA A 195 12.67 -9.58 -36.05
CA ALA A 195 13.60 -8.50 -36.42
C ALA A 195 12.87 -7.30 -37.05
N VAL A 196 11.90 -7.55 -37.94
CA VAL A 196 11.06 -6.48 -38.52
C VAL A 196 10.22 -5.79 -37.44
N LYS A 197 9.65 -6.56 -36.50
CA LYS A 197 8.83 -6.03 -35.41
C LYS A 197 9.66 -5.43 -34.26
N LEU A 198 10.96 -5.72 -34.17
CA LEU A 198 11.88 -5.17 -33.17
C LEU A 198 12.03 -3.64 -33.30
N LYS A 199 11.88 -3.11 -34.53
CA LYS A 199 11.85 -1.67 -34.80
C LYS A 199 10.79 -0.96 -33.96
N TRP A 200 9.60 -1.55 -33.82
CA TRP A 200 8.53 -1.00 -32.98
C TRP A 200 8.88 -1.02 -31.48
N PHE A 201 9.54 -2.09 -31.00
CA PHE A 201 9.98 -2.19 -29.60
C PHE A 201 11.03 -1.13 -29.27
N TYR A 202 11.97 -0.87 -30.19
CA TYR A 202 12.95 0.20 -30.05
C TYR A 202 12.29 1.59 -29.93
N TYR A 203 11.36 1.94 -30.81
CA TYR A 203 10.65 3.23 -30.72
C TYR A 203 9.82 3.35 -29.45
N SER A 204 9.15 2.27 -29.02
CA SER A 204 8.39 2.26 -27.76
C SER A 204 9.29 2.48 -26.55
N THR A 205 10.47 1.84 -26.53
CA THR A 205 11.46 2.00 -25.46
C THR A 205 12.04 3.41 -25.46
N ARG A 206 12.34 3.97 -26.63
CA ARG A 206 12.80 5.36 -26.78
C ARG A 206 11.75 6.36 -26.29
N TYR A 207 10.47 6.13 -26.59
CA TYR A 207 9.37 6.97 -26.11
C TYR A 207 9.30 6.95 -24.58
N VAL A 208 9.34 5.77 -23.95
CA VAL A 208 9.36 5.65 -22.48
C VAL A 208 10.57 6.36 -21.88
N TYR A 209 11.76 6.18 -22.45
CA TYR A 209 12.97 6.87 -21.99
C TYR A 209 12.83 8.40 -22.06
N LEU A 210 12.32 8.93 -23.18
CA LEU A 210 12.12 10.36 -23.35
C LEU A 210 11.08 10.90 -22.36
N LEU A 211 9.99 10.16 -22.13
CA LEU A 211 8.96 10.52 -21.15
C LEU A 211 9.54 10.57 -19.73
N VAL A 212 10.24 9.51 -19.31
CA VAL A 212 10.87 9.44 -17.98
C VAL A 212 11.90 10.55 -17.79
N ARG A 213 12.73 10.81 -18.82
CA ARG A 213 13.70 11.91 -18.80
C ARG A 213 13.02 13.28 -18.69
N HIS A 214 11.91 13.48 -19.41
CA HIS A 214 11.19 14.74 -19.38
C HIS A 214 10.52 14.98 -18.03
N MET A 215 9.87 13.94 -17.49
CA MET A 215 9.26 13.97 -16.16
C MET A 215 10.29 14.17 -15.06
N TYR A 216 11.45 13.51 -15.14
CA TYR A 216 12.56 13.74 -14.21
C TYR A 216 13.02 15.20 -14.22
N ARG A 217 13.14 15.81 -15.41
CA ARG A 217 13.60 17.21 -15.54
C ARG A 217 12.59 18.23 -15.02
N ILE A 218 11.28 17.94 -15.12
CA ILE A 218 10.22 18.86 -14.68
C ILE A 218 9.90 18.66 -13.19
N TYR A 219 9.61 17.43 -12.78
CA TYR A 219 9.02 17.11 -11.47
C TYR A 219 10.04 16.59 -10.44
N GLY A 220 11.27 16.30 -10.87
CA GLY A 220 12.29 15.68 -10.01
C GLY A 220 12.06 14.18 -9.78
N LEU A 221 12.94 13.56 -8.98
CA LEU A 221 12.95 12.10 -8.77
C LEU A 221 11.77 11.61 -7.92
N GLN A 222 11.36 12.37 -6.91
CA GLN A 222 10.33 11.96 -5.96
C GLN A 222 8.96 11.83 -6.62
N LEU A 223 8.50 12.87 -7.33
CA LEU A 223 7.24 12.84 -8.06
C LEU A 223 7.26 11.82 -9.20
N LEU A 224 8.39 11.67 -9.90
CA LEU A 224 8.54 10.63 -10.92
C LEU A 224 8.32 9.23 -10.32
N MET A 225 8.93 8.95 -9.17
CA MET A 225 8.71 7.68 -8.48
C MET A 225 7.26 7.50 -8.08
N GLU A 226 6.64 8.50 -7.47
CA GLU A 226 5.25 8.42 -7.02
C GLU A 226 4.28 8.23 -8.18
N ASP A 227 4.43 9.00 -9.26
CA ASP A 227 3.60 8.88 -10.46
C ASP A 227 3.79 7.52 -11.14
N THR A 228 5.05 7.07 -11.31
CA THR A 228 5.34 5.76 -11.89
C THR A 228 4.78 4.63 -11.02
N TRP A 229 4.86 4.76 -9.69
CA TRP A 229 4.35 3.78 -8.73
C TRP A 229 2.83 3.65 -8.79
N LYS A 230 2.12 4.79 -8.90
CA LYS A 230 0.66 4.86 -9.09
C LYS A 230 0.24 4.35 -10.47
N ARG A 231 0.89 4.81 -11.53
CA ARG A 231 0.62 4.44 -12.92
C ARG A 231 0.76 2.94 -13.17
N ILE A 232 1.82 2.33 -12.64
CA ILE A 232 2.08 0.89 -12.82
C ILE A 232 1.16 0.04 -11.92
N ARG A 233 0.57 0.64 -10.87
CA ARG A 233 -0.12 -0.08 -9.78
C ARG A 233 0.77 -1.13 -9.15
N PHE A 234 2.00 -0.72 -8.84
CA PHE A 234 3.06 -1.62 -8.39
C PHE A 234 2.70 -2.47 -7.16
N PRO A 235 1.99 -1.95 -6.13
CA PRO A 235 1.55 -2.77 -5.00
C PRO A 235 0.62 -3.93 -5.41
N ASP A 236 -0.26 -3.74 -6.39
CA ASP A 236 -1.17 -4.78 -6.85
C ASP A 236 -0.41 -5.89 -7.58
N ILE A 237 0.61 -5.52 -8.38
CA ILE A 237 1.50 -6.48 -9.05
C ILE A 237 2.25 -7.32 -8.01
N LEU A 238 2.80 -6.70 -6.97
CA LEU A 238 3.48 -7.40 -5.88
C LEU A 238 2.56 -8.38 -5.14
N ARG A 239 1.30 -8.01 -4.90
CA ARG A 239 0.30 -8.90 -4.29
C ARG A 239 0.01 -10.11 -5.17
N VAL A 240 -0.27 -9.89 -6.46
CA VAL A 240 -0.55 -11.01 -7.39
C VAL A 240 0.68 -11.90 -7.55
N PHE A 241 1.87 -11.33 -7.66
CA PHE A 241 3.13 -12.09 -7.67
C PHE A 241 3.27 -12.99 -6.44
N TRP A 242 3.10 -12.43 -5.24
CA TRP A 242 3.26 -13.20 -4.00
C TRP A 242 2.16 -14.26 -3.85
N LEU A 243 0.90 -13.91 -4.11
CA LEU A 243 -0.23 -14.83 -4.01
C LEU A 243 -0.09 -15.98 -5.01
N THR A 244 0.25 -15.70 -6.27
CA THR A 244 0.47 -16.76 -7.29
C THR A 244 1.62 -17.68 -6.92
N ARG A 245 2.67 -17.16 -6.29
CA ARG A 245 3.81 -17.96 -5.86
C ARG A 245 3.43 -18.87 -4.69
N ILE A 246 2.76 -18.33 -3.68
CA ILE A 246 2.28 -19.09 -2.51
C ILE A 246 1.26 -20.15 -2.95
N THR A 247 0.33 -19.82 -3.85
CA THR A 247 -0.64 -20.81 -4.34
C THR A 247 0.03 -21.90 -5.16
N ALA A 248 0.98 -21.57 -6.04
CA ALA A 248 1.74 -22.57 -6.80
C ALA A 248 2.53 -23.52 -5.90
N GLN A 249 3.11 -23.00 -4.81
CA GLN A 249 3.80 -23.86 -3.87
C GLN A 249 2.84 -24.67 -3.00
N ALA A 250 1.70 -24.09 -2.61
CA ALA A 250 0.66 -24.81 -1.88
C ALA A 250 0.14 -25.97 -2.70
N THR A 251 -0.09 -25.79 -4.01
CA THR A 251 -0.54 -26.89 -4.89
C THR A 251 0.52 -27.97 -5.04
N VAL A 252 1.81 -27.61 -5.17
CA VAL A 252 2.91 -28.59 -5.22
C VAL A 252 3.01 -29.38 -3.91
N LEU A 253 2.97 -28.70 -2.76
CA LEU A 253 3.10 -29.35 -1.46
C LEU A 253 1.88 -30.22 -1.14
N MET A 254 0.68 -29.76 -1.50
CA MET A 254 -0.56 -30.55 -1.44
C MET A 254 -0.50 -31.78 -2.36
N TYR A 255 0.09 -31.66 -3.56
CA TYR A 255 0.27 -32.79 -4.46
C TYR A 255 1.25 -33.82 -3.88
N ILE A 256 2.36 -33.38 -3.30
CA ILE A 256 3.34 -34.25 -2.64
C ILE A 256 2.70 -34.98 -1.46
N LEU A 257 1.97 -34.28 -0.60
CA LEU A 257 1.22 -34.88 0.51
C LEU A 257 0.21 -35.92 0.03
N ARG A 258 -0.50 -35.63 -1.07
CA ARG A 258 -1.45 -36.57 -1.68
C ARG A 258 -0.78 -37.80 -2.27
N MET A 259 0.42 -37.67 -2.82
CA MET A 259 1.20 -38.81 -3.32
C MET A 259 1.81 -39.64 -2.19
N ALA A 260 2.08 -39.03 -1.03
CA ALA A 260 2.64 -39.72 0.13
C ALA A 260 1.57 -40.49 0.93
N ASN A 261 0.35 -39.97 1.03
CA ASN A 261 -0.75 -40.65 1.71
C ASN A 261 -1.44 -41.66 0.77
N GLU A 262 -1.18 -42.96 0.96
CA GLU A 262 -1.86 -44.05 0.23
C GLU A 262 -3.37 -44.16 0.56
N THR A 263 -3.84 -43.52 1.62
CA THR A 263 -5.26 -43.54 2.04
C THR A 263 -6.03 -42.35 1.48
N ASP A 264 -7.07 -42.61 0.69
CA ASP A 264 -7.98 -41.66 0.02
C ASP A 264 -8.81 -40.73 0.96
N SER A 265 -8.41 -40.55 2.22
CA SER A 265 -9.07 -39.64 3.15
C SER A 265 -8.80 -38.18 2.77
N PHE A 266 -9.84 -37.46 2.35
CA PHE A 266 -9.79 -36.04 2.00
C PHE A 266 -9.41 -35.11 3.19
N PHE A 267 -9.49 -35.61 4.42
CA PHE A 267 -9.18 -34.84 5.62
C PHE A 267 -7.67 -34.85 5.91
N ILE A 268 -7.04 -33.68 5.75
CA ILE A 268 -5.66 -33.42 6.17
C ILE A 268 -5.61 -33.48 7.70
N SER A 269 -4.60 -34.15 8.27
CA SER A 269 -4.39 -34.14 9.71
C SER A 269 -4.04 -32.72 10.20
N TRP A 270 -4.36 -32.39 11.45
CA TRP A 270 -4.06 -31.07 11.99
C TRP A 270 -2.54 -30.77 12.03
N ASP A 271 -1.72 -31.80 12.20
CA ASP A 271 -0.26 -31.67 12.21
C ASP A 271 0.29 -31.38 10.80
N ASP A 272 -0.16 -32.15 9.78
CA ASP A 272 0.23 -31.92 8.38
C ASP A 272 -0.22 -30.54 7.88
N PHE A 273 -1.37 -30.06 8.36
CA PHE A 273 -1.87 -28.72 8.03
C PHE A 273 -0.98 -27.62 8.60
N TRP A 274 -0.49 -27.78 9.84
CA TRP A 274 0.44 -26.81 10.42
C TRP A 274 1.79 -26.85 9.71
N ASP A 275 2.31 -28.02 9.37
CA ASP A 275 3.54 -28.14 8.60
C ASP A 275 3.41 -27.52 7.21
N LEU A 276 2.25 -27.67 6.55
CA LEU A 276 1.93 -26.99 5.30
C LEU A 276 2.02 -25.47 5.45
N ILE A 277 1.38 -24.89 6.48
CA ILE A 277 1.42 -23.44 6.70
C ILE A 277 2.85 -22.97 7.00
N CYS A 278 3.59 -23.67 7.86
CA CYS A 278 4.97 -23.32 8.18
C CYS A 278 5.85 -23.29 6.93
N ASN A 279 5.76 -24.31 6.07
CA ASN A 279 6.51 -24.38 4.82
C ASN A 279 6.12 -23.28 3.82
N LEU A 280 4.83 -22.92 3.73
CA LEU A 280 4.36 -21.82 2.91
C LEU A 280 4.90 -20.47 3.40
N ILE A 281 4.87 -20.24 4.71
CA ILE A 281 5.39 -19.02 5.32
C ILE A 281 6.90 -18.90 5.08
N ILE A 282 7.65 -19.99 5.26
CA ILE A 282 9.10 -20.04 5.06
C ILE A 282 9.48 -19.67 3.62
N SER A 283 8.77 -20.19 2.64
CA SER A 283 9.06 -19.90 1.23
C SER A 283 8.50 -18.55 0.76
N GLY A 284 7.45 -18.06 1.42
CA GLY A 284 6.93 -16.70 1.21
C GLY A 284 7.89 -15.57 1.60
N CYS A 285 9.07 -15.89 2.12
CA CYS A 285 10.11 -14.97 2.57
C CYS A 285 11.51 -15.36 2.05
N ASP A 286 11.61 -16.12 0.95
CA ASP A 286 12.90 -16.62 0.48
C ASP A 286 13.81 -15.53 -0.12
N SER A 287 13.22 -14.55 -0.78
CA SER A 287 13.90 -13.46 -1.48
C SER A 287 13.41 -12.11 -0.99
N THR A 288 14.21 -11.07 -1.19
CA THR A 288 13.81 -9.70 -0.86
C THR A 288 12.55 -9.26 -1.64
N LEU A 289 12.34 -9.79 -2.84
CA LEU A 289 11.15 -9.53 -3.65
C LEU A 289 9.91 -10.21 -3.06
N THR A 290 10.02 -11.44 -2.55
CA THR A 290 8.90 -12.09 -1.83
C THR A 290 8.54 -11.35 -0.54
N VAL A 291 9.52 -10.81 0.18
CA VAL A 291 9.28 -10.00 1.38
C VAL A 291 8.56 -8.69 1.02
N LEU A 292 8.88 -8.05 -0.11
CA LEU A 292 8.11 -6.93 -0.66
C LEU A 292 6.69 -7.35 -1.08
N GLY A 293 6.53 -8.56 -1.62
CA GLY A 293 5.23 -9.15 -1.91
C GLY A 293 4.38 -9.33 -0.65
N MET A 294 4.98 -9.91 0.40
CA MET A 294 4.34 -10.08 1.70
C MET A 294 3.96 -8.73 2.32
N SER A 295 4.84 -7.72 2.24
CA SER A 295 4.51 -6.38 2.72
C SER A 295 3.33 -5.76 1.94
N ALA A 296 3.24 -5.97 0.62
CA ALA A 296 2.09 -5.49 -0.16
C ALA A 296 0.77 -6.18 0.22
N VAL A 297 0.80 -7.44 0.65
CA VAL A 297 -0.38 -8.14 1.20
C VAL A 297 -0.73 -7.62 2.59
N ILE A 298 0.26 -7.45 3.46
CA ILE A 298 0.08 -6.83 4.79
C ILE A 298 -0.52 -5.42 4.66
N SER A 299 -0.10 -4.64 3.66
CA SER A 299 -0.65 -3.32 3.34
C SER A 299 -2.16 -3.38 3.10
N SER A 300 -2.63 -4.36 2.32
CA SER A 300 -4.06 -4.54 2.03
C SER A 300 -4.83 -4.95 3.28
N ILE A 301 -4.32 -5.90 4.06
CA ILE A 301 -4.93 -6.34 5.31
C ILE A 301 -5.02 -5.17 6.31
N ALA A 302 -3.93 -4.42 6.47
CA ALA A 302 -3.86 -3.26 7.35
C ALA A 302 -4.79 -2.12 6.90
N HIS A 303 -4.94 -1.90 5.59
CA HIS A 303 -5.87 -0.92 5.06
C HIS A 303 -7.33 -1.26 5.38
N TYR A 304 -7.76 -2.50 5.13
CA TYR A 304 -9.11 -2.95 5.46
C TYR A 304 -9.37 -3.01 6.96
N LEU A 305 -8.37 -3.42 7.75
CA LEU A 305 -8.44 -3.36 9.21
C LEU A 305 -8.67 -1.93 9.69
N GLY A 306 -7.90 -0.97 9.16
CA GLY A 306 -8.07 0.45 9.45
C GLY A 306 -9.47 0.94 9.11
N LEU A 307 -9.92 0.76 7.86
CA LEU A 307 -11.26 1.15 7.44
C LEU A 307 -12.37 0.51 8.30
N GLY A 308 -12.21 -0.76 8.67
CA GLY A 308 -13.16 -1.44 9.56
C GLY A 308 -13.25 -0.77 10.93
N ILE A 309 -12.11 -0.36 11.49
CA ILE A 309 -12.06 0.33 12.79
C ILE A 309 -12.62 1.75 12.69
N LEU A 310 -12.27 2.53 11.66
CA LEU A 310 -12.86 3.88 11.46
C LEU A 310 -14.38 3.78 11.31
N ALA A 311 -14.86 2.85 10.49
CA ALA A 311 -16.29 2.65 10.26
C ALA A 311 -17.01 2.24 11.56
N PHE A 312 -16.36 1.44 12.41
CA PHE A 312 -16.92 1.05 13.70
C PHE A 312 -16.94 2.21 14.71
N ILE A 313 -15.89 3.04 14.74
CA ILE A 313 -15.78 4.23 15.61
C ILE A 313 -16.73 5.35 15.12
N GLY A 314 -17.03 5.41 13.83
CA GLY A 314 -17.83 6.47 13.21
C GLY A 314 -17.05 7.76 12.92
N SER A 315 -15.71 7.69 12.87
CA SER A 315 -14.84 8.81 12.49
C SER A 315 -14.70 8.91 10.97
N THR A 316 -14.72 10.13 10.44
CA THR A 316 -14.55 10.43 9.01
C THR A 316 -13.23 11.11 8.69
N GLU A 317 -12.30 11.23 9.64
CA GLU A 317 -11.01 11.90 9.40
C GLU A 317 -10.15 11.12 8.38
N GLU A 318 -9.67 11.81 7.34
CA GLU A 318 -8.91 11.20 6.24
C GLU A 318 -7.48 10.81 6.63
N ASP A 319 -6.92 11.49 7.64
CA ASP A 319 -5.57 11.29 8.16
C ASP A 319 -5.35 9.91 8.82
N ASP A 320 -6.45 9.28 9.25
CA ASP A 320 -6.49 7.96 9.89
C ASP A 320 -6.33 6.80 8.89
N ARG A 321 -6.38 7.08 7.58
CA ARG A 321 -6.22 6.05 6.51
C ARG A 321 -4.78 5.59 6.30
N ARG A 322 -3.81 6.19 7.00
CA ARG A 322 -2.37 5.93 6.84
C ARG A 322 -1.91 4.54 7.32
N LEU A 323 -2.74 3.79 8.07
CA LEU A 323 -2.40 2.44 8.55
C LEU A 323 -1.94 1.51 7.42
N GLY A 324 -2.63 1.56 6.28
CA GLY A 324 -2.33 0.74 5.10
C GLY A 324 -0.96 1.00 4.48
N PHE A 325 -0.35 2.17 4.74
CA PHE A 325 0.99 2.54 4.26
C PHE A 325 2.07 2.33 5.33
N VAL A 326 1.80 2.69 6.59
CA VAL A 326 2.81 2.64 7.66
C VAL A 326 3.16 1.20 8.07
N ALA A 327 2.16 0.34 8.25
CA ALA A 327 2.34 -1.05 8.65
C ALA A 327 3.27 -1.86 7.71
N PRO A 328 3.06 -1.89 6.37
CA PRO A 328 3.91 -2.66 5.47
C PRO A 328 5.34 -2.10 5.37
N VAL A 329 5.52 -0.77 5.47
CA VAL A 329 6.84 -0.14 5.48
C VAL A 329 7.61 -0.55 6.73
N LEU A 330 6.98 -0.52 7.91
CA LEU A 330 7.58 -0.97 9.16
C LEU A 330 7.97 -2.46 9.08
N PHE A 331 7.06 -3.30 8.59
CA PHE A 331 7.34 -4.72 8.38
C PHE A 331 8.55 -4.94 7.47
N PHE A 332 8.60 -4.24 6.34
CA PHE A 332 9.70 -4.35 5.39
C PHE A 332 11.04 -3.90 6.00
N ILE A 333 11.05 -2.80 6.76
CA ILE A 333 12.24 -2.33 7.47
C ILE A 333 12.71 -3.37 8.50
N LEU A 334 11.80 -3.97 9.28
CA LEU A 334 12.14 -5.03 10.24
C LEU A 334 12.71 -6.27 9.54
N ALA A 335 12.15 -6.67 8.39
CA ALA A 335 12.65 -7.78 7.61
C ALA A 335 14.05 -7.52 7.04
N LEU A 336 14.32 -6.31 6.53
CA LEU A 336 15.65 -5.90 6.07
C LEU A 336 16.66 -5.81 7.22
N GLN A 337 16.26 -5.26 8.36
CA GLN A 337 17.13 -5.13 9.54
C GLN A 337 17.58 -6.49 10.09
N THR A 338 16.69 -7.47 10.05
CA THR A 338 16.96 -8.84 10.50
C THR A 338 17.65 -9.71 9.44
N GLY A 339 17.76 -9.23 8.20
CA GLY A 339 18.32 -9.99 7.09
C GLY A 339 17.48 -11.23 6.75
N LEU A 340 16.16 -11.14 6.88
CA LEU A 340 15.24 -12.29 6.88
C LEU A 340 15.46 -13.26 5.70
N SER A 341 15.60 -12.76 4.47
CA SER A 341 15.78 -13.59 3.28
C SER A 341 17.11 -14.36 3.24
N GLY A 342 18.14 -13.89 3.95
CA GLY A 342 19.47 -14.52 3.98
C GLY A 342 19.61 -15.66 4.98
N LEU A 343 18.62 -15.89 5.85
CA LEU A 343 18.67 -16.88 6.91
C LEU A 343 18.33 -18.29 6.41
N ARG A 344 18.59 -19.31 7.23
CA ARG A 344 18.14 -20.69 6.95
C ARG A 344 16.62 -20.82 7.15
N PRO A 345 15.94 -21.73 6.43
CA PRO A 345 14.48 -21.89 6.48
C PRO A 345 13.86 -21.93 7.89
N GLU A 346 14.45 -22.72 8.78
CA GLU A 346 14.04 -22.88 10.18
C GLU A 346 14.19 -21.59 11.01
N GLU A 347 15.29 -20.86 10.83
CA GLU A 347 15.52 -19.57 11.51
C GLU A 347 14.62 -18.46 10.98
N ARG A 348 14.22 -18.52 9.69
CA ARG A 348 13.30 -17.54 9.07
C ARG A 348 11.96 -17.53 9.77
N LEU A 349 11.38 -18.70 10.06
CA LEU A 349 10.07 -18.80 10.70
C LEU A 349 10.08 -18.12 12.08
N ILE A 350 11.12 -18.39 12.88
CA ILE A 350 11.28 -17.80 14.20
C ILE A 350 11.44 -16.27 14.08
N ARG A 351 12.28 -15.78 13.17
CA ARG A 351 12.48 -14.33 13.00
C ARG A 351 11.25 -13.63 12.44
N LEU A 352 10.54 -14.26 11.52
CA LEU A 352 9.29 -13.73 10.97
C LEU A 352 8.22 -13.62 12.05
N SER A 353 8.04 -14.65 12.88
CA SER A 353 7.08 -14.61 14.00
C SER A 353 7.37 -13.45 14.96
N ARG A 354 8.66 -13.21 15.26
CA ARG A 354 9.13 -12.07 16.07
C ARG A 354 8.81 -10.73 15.42
N ASN A 355 9.00 -10.60 14.10
CA ASN A 355 8.68 -9.40 13.34
C ASN A 355 7.16 -9.17 13.27
N MET A 356 6.35 -10.21 13.10
CA MET A 356 4.88 -10.10 13.09
C MET A 356 4.32 -9.67 14.44
N CYS A 357 4.90 -10.13 15.54
CA CYS A 357 4.52 -9.70 16.87
C CYS A 357 4.83 -8.20 17.10
N LEU A 358 6.01 -7.74 16.68
CA LEU A 358 6.37 -6.31 16.71
C LEU A 358 5.43 -5.48 15.83
N LEU A 359 5.12 -5.98 14.63
CA LEU A 359 4.17 -5.35 13.72
C LEU A 359 2.77 -5.25 14.34
N LEU A 360 2.26 -6.33 14.94
CA LEU A 360 0.97 -6.34 15.64
C LEU A 360 0.94 -5.27 16.73
N THR A 361 2.00 -5.18 17.54
CA THR A 361 2.08 -4.17 18.60
C THR A 361 2.08 -2.76 18.03
N ALA A 362 2.79 -2.51 16.93
CA ALA A 362 2.80 -1.21 16.25
C ALA A 362 1.44 -0.87 15.62
N VAL A 363 0.72 -1.84 15.06
CA VAL A 363 -0.64 -1.67 14.55
C VAL A 363 -1.59 -1.27 15.69
N LEU A 364 -1.48 -1.91 16.86
CA LEU A 364 -2.28 -1.55 18.03
C LEU A 364 -1.97 -0.13 18.54
N HIS A 365 -0.70 0.30 18.54
CA HIS A 365 -0.33 1.71 18.81
C HIS A 365 -0.96 2.68 17.82
N PHE A 366 -0.97 2.35 16.53
CA PHE A 366 -1.60 3.19 15.52
C PHE A 366 -3.12 3.29 15.74
N ILE A 367 -3.78 2.17 16.06
CA ILE A 367 -5.22 2.15 16.36
C ILE A 367 -5.54 3.00 17.61
N HIS A 368 -4.69 2.99 18.64
CA HIS A 368 -4.83 3.91 19.77
C HIS A 368 -4.73 5.38 19.33
N GLY A 369 -3.76 5.71 18.45
CA GLY A 369 -3.61 7.05 17.89
C GLY A 369 -4.84 7.56 17.14
N MET A 370 -5.61 6.67 16.50
CA MET A 370 -6.88 6.98 15.84
C MET A 370 -8.05 7.09 16.85
N THR A 371 -7.99 6.31 17.92
CA THR A 371 -9.07 6.23 18.92
C THR A 371 -9.01 7.39 19.91
N ASP A 372 -7.82 7.88 20.28
CA ASP A 372 -7.63 8.92 21.31
C ASP A 372 -8.32 10.25 20.97
N PRO A 373 -8.19 10.84 19.76
CA PRO A 373 -8.86 12.10 19.41
C PRO A 373 -10.39 11.97 19.47
N VAL A 374 -10.94 10.84 19.02
CA VAL A 374 -12.37 10.57 19.06
C VAL A 374 -12.87 10.40 20.50
N LEU A 375 -12.09 9.71 21.34
CA LEU A 375 -12.41 9.56 22.75
C LEU A 375 -12.42 10.92 23.47
N MET A 376 -11.44 11.78 23.18
CA MET A 376 -11.35 13.13 23.75
C MET A 376 -12.51 14.02 23.27
N SER A 377 -12.80 14.06 21.97
CA SER A 377 -13.88 14.89 21.43
C SER A 377 -15.26 14.44 21.91
N LEU A 378 -15.50 13.12 21.98
CA LEU A 378 -16.76 12.58 22.47
C LEU A 378 -16.97 12.88 23.96
N SER A 379 -15.90 12.80 24.77
CA SER A 379 -15.97 13.17 26.20
C SER A 379 -16.26 14.65 26.43
N ALA A 380 -15.71 15.54 25.58
CA ALA A 380 -15.94 16.97 25.63
C ALA A 380 -17.33 17.39 25.13
N SER A 381 -17.99 16.55 24.33
CA SER A 381 -19.34 16.83 23.81
C SER A 381 -20.45 16.71 24.86
N HIS A 382 -20.16 16.15 26.04
CA HIS A 382 -21.10 15.90 27.15
C HIS A 382 -22.38 15.11 26.77
N VAL A 383 -22.41 14.44 25.62
CA VAL A 383 -23.56 13.65 25.16
C VAL A 383 -23.63 12.33 25.94
N SER A 384 -24.73 12.04 26.64
CA SER A 384 -24.90 10.83 27.47
C SER A 384 -25.32 9.56 26.70
N SER A 385 -25.40 9.61 25.37
CA SER A 385 -25.92 8.48 24.57
C SER A 385 -24.95 7.29 24.53
N PHE A 386 -25.29 6.20 25.23
CA PHE A 386 -24.46 4.99 25.31
C PHE A 386 -24.05 4.42 23.93
N ARG A 387 -24.94 4.48 22.94
CA ARG A 387 -24.67 3.97 21.57
C ARG A 387 -23.49 4.65 20.87
N ARG A 388 -23.20 5.92 21.20
CA ARG A 388 -22.06 6.65 20.63
C ARG A 388 -20.76 6.34 21.36
N HIS A 389 -20.82 6.11 22.67
CA HIS A 389 -19.65 5.79 23.49
C HIS A 389 -19.21 4.32 23.38
N PHE A 390 -20.15 3.41 23.15
CA PHE A 390 -19.88 1.96 23.13
C PHE A 390 -18.78 1.55 22.14
N PRO A 391 -18.77 1.96 20.86
CA PRO A 391 -17.74 1.52 19.91
C PRO A 391 -16.33 1.94 20.32
N VAL A 392 -16.16 3.20 20.74
CA VAL A 392 -14.85 3.76 21.13
C VAL A 392 -14.33 3.09 22.41
N LEU A 393 -15.19 2.91 23.41
CA LEU A 393 -14.84 2.22 24.66
C LEU A 393 -14.54 0.74 24.44
N PHE A 394 -15.26 0.07 23.54
CA PHE A 394 -14.99 -1.31 23.17
C PHE A 394 -13.61 -1.44 22.52
N VAL A 395 -13.28 -0.57 21.55
CA VAL A 395 -11.96 -0.54 20.93
C VAL A 395 -10.86 -0.27 21.98
N SER A 396 -11.08 0.69 22.89
CA SER A 396 -10.13 0.94 24.00
C SER A 396 -9.95 -0.26 24.93
N ALA A 397 -11.02 -0.99 25.24
CA ALA A 397 -10.91 -2.22 26.03
C ALA A 397 -10.12 -3.31 25.30
N CYS A 398 -10.35 -3.50 23.99
CA CYS A 398 -9.56 -4.41 23.17
C CYS A 398 -8.08 -4.00 23.11
N LEU A 399 -7.79 -2.70 22.99
CA LEU A 399 -6.43 -2.15 23.00
C LEU A 399 -5.70 -2.37 24.33
N PHE A 400 -6.42 -2.58 25.43
CA PHE A 400 -5.83 -2.96 26.71
C PHE A 400 -5.65 -4.48 26.86
N ILE A 401 -6.68 -5.27 26.49
CA ILE A 401 -6.69 -6.72 26.69
C ILE A 401 -5.72 -7.43 25.73
N LEU A 402 -5.69 -7.05 24.45
CA LEU A 402 -4.88 -7.75 23.44
C LEU A 402 -3.37 -7.69 23.72
N PRO A 403 -2.76 -6.53 24.07
CA PRO A 403 -1.33 -6.48 24.42
C PRO A 403 -0.98 -7.25 25.71
N VAL A 404 -1.87 -7.24 26.69
CA VAL A 404 -1.69 -8.00 27.94
C VAL A 404 -1.71 -9.49 27.66
N LEU A 405 -2.68 -9.96 26.88
CA LEU A 405 -2.76 -11.36 26.45
C LEU A 405 -1.53 -11.78 25.64
N LEU A 406 -1.12 -10.95 24.67
CA LEU A 406 0.07 -11.18 23.86
C LEU A 406 1.32 -11.32 24.76
N SER A 407 1.52 -10.39 25.69
CA SER A 407 2.65 -10.43 26.62
C SER A 407 2.62 -11.67 27.51
N TYR A 408 1.45 -12.02 28.04
CA TYR A 408 1.27 -13.23 28.87
C TYR A 408 1.64 -14.51 28.11
N VAL A 409 1.12 -14.68 26.89
CA VAL A 409 1.43 -15.85 26.04
C VAL A 409 2.92 -15.91 25.75
N LEU A 410 3.55 -14.79 25.40
CA LEU A 410 4.97 -14.78 25.06
C LEU A 410 5.88 -15.10 26.25
N TRP A 411 5.56 -14.66 27.46
CA TRP A 411 6.33 -14.97 28.66
C TRP A 411 6.24 -16.45 29.05
N HIS A 412 5.13 -17.11 28.71
CA HIS A 412 4.98 -18.55 28.99
C HIS A 412 5.77 -19.41 27.99
N HIS A 413 5.85 -18.99 26.72
CA HIS A 413 6.48 -19.78 25.66
C HIS A 413 7.97 -19.46 25.43
N TYR A 414 8.44 -18.26 25.77
CA TYR A 414 9.80 -17.82 25.46
C TYR A 414 10.57 -17.41 26.71
N ALA A 415 11.84 -17.81 26.77
CA ALA A 415 12.77 -17.29 27.75
C ALA A 415 13.02 -15.79 27.56
N LEU A 416 13.35 -15.11 28.66
CA LEU A 416 13.67 -13.68 28.68
C LEU A 416 14.87 -13.38 27.78
N ASN A 417 14.59 -12.69 26.67
CA ASN A 417 15.55 -12.25 25.67
C ASN A 417 15.35 -10.76 25.35
N THR A 418 16.35 -10.13 24.72
CA THR A 418 16.32 -8.72 24.30
C THR A 418 15.09 -8.36 23.45
N TRP A 419 14.66 -9.28 22.58
CA TRP A 419 13.44 -9.14 21.78
C TRP A 419 12.15 -9.20 22.62
N LEU A 420 12.05 -10.18 23.52
CA LEU A 420 10.86 -10.34 24.36
C LEU A 420 10.68 -9.11 25.26
N PHE A 421 11.78 -8.64 25.84
CA PHE A 421 11.83 -7.39 26.58
C PHE A 421 11.30 -6.20 25.75
N ALA A 422 11.78 -6.05 24.52
CA ALA A 422 11.36 -4.97 23.62
C ALA A 422 9.85 -5.01 23.32
N VAL A 423 9.30 -6.17 22.96
CA VAL A 423 7.86 -6.33 22.71
C VAL A 423 7.06 -5.97 23.96
N THR A 424 7.49 -6.46 25.12
CA THR A 424 6.75 -6.26 26.38
C THR A 424 6.76 -4.80 26.82
N ALA A 425 7.87 -4.08 26.60
CA ALA A 425 7.94 -2.64 26.83
C ALA A 425 6.95 -1.88 25.94
N PHE A 426 6.86 -2.21 24.65
CA PHE A 426 5.87 -1.58 23.76
C PHE A 426 4.42 -1.92 24.13
N CYS A 427 4.15 -3.15 24.58
CA CYS A 427 2.82 -3.52 25.06
C CYS A 427 2.44 -2.76 26.34
N VAL A 428 3.37 -2.62 27.29
CA VAL A 428 3.16 -1.86 28.52
C VAL A 428 2.97 -0.37 28.22
N GLU A 429 3.78 0.20 27.33
CA GLU A 429 3.63 1.59 26.86
C GLU A 429 2.21 1.83 26.29
N LEU A 430 1.72 0.93 25.44
CA LEU A 430 0.36 1.01 24.90
C LEU A 430 -0.71 0.93 25.99
N CYS A 431 -0.58 -0.01 26.93
CA CYS A 431 -1.54 -0.15 28.03
C CYS A 431 -1.59 1.13 28.88
N LEU A 432 -0.44 1.75 29.14
CA LEU A 432 -0.36 3.00 29.89
C LEU A 432 -0.98 4.17 29.12
N LYS A 433 -0.75 4.26 27.80
CA LYS A 433 -1.43 5.22 26.92
C LYS A 433 -2.95 5.08 26.99
N VAL A 434 -3.47 3.85 26.87
CA VAL A 434 -4.91 3.57 26.96
C VAL A 434 -5.45 3.94 28.35
N ILE A 435 -4.75 3.62 29.44
CA ILE A 435 -5.15 4.02 30.80
C ILE A 435 -5.20 5.55 30.93
N VAL A 436 -4.21 6.28 30.42
CA VAL A 436 -4.17 7.74 30.43
C VAL A 436 -5.36 8.32 29.65
N SER A 437 -5.65 7.80 28.46
CA SER A 437 -6.81 8.22 27.66
C SER A 437 -8.14 7.95 28.37
N LEU A 438 -8.31 6.75 28.93
CA LEU A 438 -9.52 6.36 29.66
C LEU A 438 -9.70 7.16 30.96
N THR A 439 -8.63 7.45 31.69
CA THR A 439 -8.72 8.26 32.92
C THR A 439 -9.13 9.70 32.59
N VAL A 440 -8.57 10.31 31.55
CA VAL A 440 -9.02 11.64 31.09
C VAL A 440 -10.48 11.61 30.63
N TYR A 441 -10.88 10.59 29.87
CA TYR A 441 -12.28 10.37 29.49
C TYR A 441 -13.20 10.30 30.72
N THR A 442 -12.84 9.51 31.75
CA THR A 442 -13.64 9.39 32.97
C THR A 442 -13.74 10.71 33.72
N LEU A 443 -12.68 11.52 33.76
CA LEU A 443 -12.70 12.85 34.39
C LEU A 443 -13.70 13.79 33.70
N PHE A 444 -13.70 13.82 32.36
CA PHE A 444 -14.67 14.62 31.59
C PHE A 444 -16.10 14.11 31.71
N MET A 445 -16.30 12.79 31.75
CA MET A 445 -17.64 12.22 31.97
C MET A 445 -18.17 12.51 33.38
N ILE A 446 -17.31 12.50 34.40
CA ILE A 446 -17.67 12.90 35.77
C ILE A 446 -18.05 14.39 35.80
N ASP A 447 -17.25 15.26 35.17
CA ASP A 447 -17.55 16.70 35.07
C ASP A 447 -18.90 16.96 34.39
N GLY A 448 -19.17 16.28 33.27
CA GLY A 448 -20.46 16.36 32.57
C GLY A 448 -21.65 15.83 33.36
N TYR A 449 -21.43 14.91 34.32
CA TYR A 449 -22.51 14.39 35.16
C TYR A 449 -22.89 15.37 36.28
N TYR A 450 -21.91 16.03 36.89
CA TYR A 450 -22.15 16.85 38.08
C TYR A 450 -22.70 18.25 37.80
N ASN A 451 -22.71 18.75 36.55
CA ASN A 451 -23.21 20.08 36.12
C ASN A 451 -22.67 21.30 36.92
N VAL A 452 -21.78 21.08 37.89
CA VAL A 452 -21.12 22.09 38.73
C VAL A 452 -19.70 22.25 38.19
N LEU A 453 -19.30 23.50 37.96
CA LEU A 453 -17.98 23.84 37.41
C LEU A 453 -16.85 23.26 38.26
N TRP A 454 -16.16 22.22 37.78
CA TRP A 454 -15.02 21.65 38.49
C TRP A 454 -13.74 22.43 38.20
N GLU A 455 -13.49 23.44 39.03
CA GLU A 455 -12.37 24.37 38.95
C GLU A 455 -10.96 23.72 38.80
N LYS A 456 -10.75 22.49 39.31
CA LYS A 456 -9.45 21.80 39.28
C LYS A 456 -9.33 20.75 38.17
N LEU A 457 -10.34 20.55 37.33
CA LEU A 457 -10.35 19.52 36.30
C LEU A 457 -9.13 19.61 35.38
N ASP A 458 -8.84 20.79 34.83
CA ASP A 458 -7.69 21.03 33.95
C ASP A 458 -6.34 20.71 34.61
N ASP A 459 -6.23 20.94 35.93
CA ASP A 459 -5.03 20.63 36.68
C ASP A 459 -4.86 19.11 36.80
N TYR A 460 -5.95 18.36 37.08
CA TYR A 460 -5.94 16.89 37.08
C TYR A 460 -5.65 16.30 35.70
N VAL A 461 -6.31 16.78 34.65
CA VAL A 461 -6.06 16.34 33.26
C VAL A 461 -4.60 16.58 32.87
N TYR A 462 -4.04 17.73 33.25
CA TYR A 462 -2.62 18.01 33.07
C TYR A 462 -1.72 17.03 33.83
N TYR A 463 -1.99 16.76 35.11
CA TYR A 463 -1.17 15.82 35.89
C TYR A 463 -1.21 14.40 35.30
N VAL A 464 -2.38 13.93 34.88
CA VAL A 464 -2.55 12.62 34.25
C VAL A 464 -1.77 12.55 32.93
N ARG A 465 -1.96 13.52 32.02
CA ARG A 465 -1.26 13.55 30.72
C ARG A 465 0.25 13.73 30.89
N SER A 466 0.68 14.58 31.82
CA SER A 466 2.11 14.79 32.10
C SER A 466 2.76 13.54 32.67
N THR A 467 2.06 12.81 33.56
CA THR A 467 2.57 11.55 34.12
C THR A 467 2.70 10.49 33.03
N GLY A 468 1.70 10.38 32.14
CA GLY A 468 1.78 9.51 30.95
C GLY A 468 3.00 9.80 30.09
N ASN A 469 3.22 11.06 29.71
CA ASN A 469 4.36 11.47 28.89
C ASN A 469 5.72 11.22 29.55
N ILE A 470 5.82 11.38 30.88
CA ILE A 470 7.06 11.08 31.63
C ILE A 470 7.36 9.58 31.60
N ILE A 471 6.33 8.76 31.79
CA ILE A 471 6.45 7.31 31.75
C ILE A 471 6.86 6.84 30.34
N GLU A 472 6.24 7.37 29.29
CA GLU A 472 6.63 7.10 27.90
C GLU A 472 8.10 7.45 27.65
N PHE A 473 8.54 8.62 28.11
CA PHE A 473 9.94 9.03 28.00
C PHE A 473 10.89 8.04 28.69
N ILE A 474 10.54 7.56 29.89
CA ILE A 474 11.33 6.54 30.61
C ILE A 474 11.41 5.24 29.80
N PHE A 475 10.28 4.75 29.27
CA PHE A 475 10.29 3.56 28.40
C PHE A 475 11.12 3.78 27.14
N GLY A 476 11.06 4.97 26.53
CA GLY A 476 11.89 5.35 25.39
C GLY A 476 13.39 5.27 25.71
N VAL A 477 13.82 5.77 26.87
CA VAL A 477 15.23 5.67 27.31
C VAL A 477 15.65 4.22 27.58
N VAL A 478 14.80 3.44 28.25
CA VAL A 478 15.05 2.01 28.51
C VAL A 478 15.16 1.21 27.21
N MET A 479 14.27 1.46 26.24
CA MET A 479 14.28 0.83 24.93
C MET A 479 15.50 1.21 24.10
N PHE A 480 15.93 2.47 24.16
CA PHE A 480 17.18 2.91 23.56
C PHE A 480 18.39 2.17 24.17
N GLY A 481 18.41 2.01 25.50
CA GLY A 481 19.45 1.23 26.20
C GLY A 481 19.51 -0.23 25.73
N ASN A 482 18.35 -0.92 25.67
CA ASN A 482 18.25 -2.28 25.15
C ASN A 482 18.71 -2.37 23.68
N GLY A 483 18.35 -1.37 22.86
CA GLY A 483 18.75 -1.28 21.47
C GLY A 483 20.26 -1.06 21.28
N ALA A 484 20.86 -0.18 22.08
CA ALA A 484 22.30 0.05 22.10
C ALA A 484 23.07 -1.20 22.56
N TYR A 485 22.57 -1.90 23.59
CA TYR A 485 23.13 -3.19 24.02
C TYR A 485 23.13 -4.21 22.88
N THR A 486 22.00 -4.36 22.20
CA THR A 486 21.87 -5.31 21.08
C THR A 486 22.80 -4.98 19.92
N MET A 487 23.01 -3.68 19.64
CA MET A 487 23.95 -3.23 18.61
C MET A 487 25.41 -3.54 18.97
N MET A 488 25.78 -3.37 20.24
CA MET A 488 27.16 -3.56 20.72
C MET A 488 27.55 -5.04 20.89
N PHE A 489 26.63 -5.91 21.33
CA PHE A 489 26.97 -7.26 21.78
C PHE A 489 26.41 -8.41 20.94
N GLU A 490 25.33 -8.23 20.15
CA GLU A 490 24.80 -9.31 19.29
C GLU A 490 25.25 -9.20 17.83
N SER A 491 24.90 -8.09 17.15
CA SER A 491 25.19 -7.91 15.73
C SER A 491 24.98 -6.45 15.28
N GLY A 492 26.07 -5.77 14.93
CA GLY A 492 26.05 -4.39 14.44
C GLY A 492 25.63 -4.31 12.97
N SER A 493 24.32 -4.25 12.69
CA SER A 493 23.82 -3.89 11.35
C SER A 493 23.82 -2.38 11.17
N LYS A 494 24.28 -1.89 10.01
CA LYS A 494 24.23 -0.46 9.65
C LYS A 494 22.81 0.10 9.68
N ILE A 495 21.81 -0.72 9.32
CA ILE A 495 20.39 -0.37 9.38
C ILE A 495 19.93 -0.17 10.83
N ARG A 496 20.39 -1.04 11.74
CA ARG A 496 20.08 -0.96 13.18
C ARG A 496 20.64 0.32 13.80
N ALA A 497 21.86 0.73 13.41
CA ALA A 497 22.45 1.99 13.87
C ALA A 497 21.64 3.22 13.41
N CYS A 498 21.22 3.26 12.15
CA CYS A 498 20.36 4.33 11.63
C CYS A 498 19.02 4.41 12.39
N MET A 499 18.36 3.27 12.60
CA MET A 499 17.11 3.18 13.36
C MET A 499 17.29 3.67 14.81
N MET A 500 18.43 3.36 15.44
CA MET A 500 18.76 3.83 16.79
C MET A 500 18.92 5.36 16.85
N CYS A 501 19.55 5.96 15.83
CA CYS A 501 19.66 7.42 15.72
C CYS A 501 18.28 8.08 15.57
N LEU A 502 17.40 7.51 14.74
CA LEU A 502 16.04 8.00 14.58
C LEU A 502 15.25 7.88 15.89
N HIS A 503 15.39 6.76 16.60
CA HIS A 503 14.78 6.55 17.91
C HIS A 503 15.26 7.58 18.94
N ALA A 504 16.57 7.84 19.00
CA ALA A 504 17.13 8.87 19.88
C ALA A 504 16.59 10.28 19.56
N TYR A 505 16.43 10.60 18.28
CA TYR A 505 15.94 11.91 17.88
C TYR A 505 14.43 12.08 18.17
N PHE A 506 13.58 11.17 17.68
CA PHE A 506 12.13 11.31 17.79
C PHE A 506 11.60 10.97 19.19
N ASN A 507 12.02 9.84 19.77
CA ASN A 507 11.45 9.34 21.02
C ASN A 507 12.15 9.91 22.27
N ILE A 508 13.39 10.39 22.18
CA ILE A 508 14.09 10.96 23.34
C ILE A 508 14.20 12.48 23.21
N TYR A 509 14.93 12.96 22.21
CA TYR A 509 15.25 14.39 22.11
C TYR A 509 14.00 15.25 21.87
N LEU A 510 13.18 14.92 20.88
CA LEU A 510 11.98 15.70 20.56
C LEU A 510 10.94 15.63 21.68
N GLN A 511 10.73 14.45 22.28
CA GLN A 511 9.82 14.28 23.41
C GLN A 511 10.29 15.11 24.64
N ALA A 512 11.59 15.06 24.97
CA ALA A 512 12.16 15.85 26.05
C ALA A 512 12.02 17.37 25.78
N LYS A 513 12.29 17.82 24.55
CA LYS A 513 12.14 19.22 24.15
C LYS A 513 10.69 19.70 24.29
N ASN A 514 9.73 18.90 23.82
CA ASN A 514 8.30 19.22 23.90
C ASN A 514 7.79 19.22 25.35
N GLY A 515 8.23 18.25 26.16
CA GLY A 515 7.96 18.19 27.59
C GLY A 515 8.50 19.42 28.32
N TRP A 516 9.75 19.79 28.04
CA TRP A 516 10.41 20.97 28.63
C TRP A 516 9.68 22.28 28.27
N LYS A 517 9.31 22.46 26.99
CA LYS A 517 8.54 23.62 26.54
C LYS A 517 7.21 23.73 27.28
N THR A 518 6.48 22.63 27.41
CA THR A 518 5.17 22.58 28.10
C THR A 518 5.31 22.91 29.59
N PHE A 519 6.31 22.33 30.25
CA PHE A 519 6.61 22.61 31.64
C PHE A 519 6.98 24.09 31.87
N MET A 520 7.83 24.65 31.01
CA MET A 520 8.23 26.05 31.09
C MET A 520 7.04 27.00 30.91
N ASN A 521 6.21 26.76 29.89
CA ASN A 521 5.01 27.57 29.63
C ASN A 521 4.07 27.58 30.84
N ARG A 522 3.83 26.41 31.46
CA ARG A 522 2.99 26.32 32.66
C ARG A 522 3.59 27.04 33.86
N ARG A 523 4.91 26.92 34.07
CA ARG A 523 5.60 27.66 35.14
C ARG A 523 5.48 29.16 34.94
N THR A 524 5.63 29.64 33.70
CA THR A 524 5.46 31.06 33.36
C THR A 524 4.02 31.52 33.57
N ALA A 525 3.02 30.75 33.13
CA ALA A 525 1.59 31.07 33.34
C ALA A 525 1.20 31.14 34.83
N VAL A 526 1.69 30.20 35.66
CA VAL A 526 1.45 30.23 37.11
C VAL A 526 2.10 31.46 37.76
N LYS A 527 3.33 31.81 37.37
CA LYS A 527 4.00 33.03 37.87
C LYS A 527 3.21 34.29 37.48
N LYS A 528 2.83 34.39 36.21
CA LYS A 528 2.03 35.46 35.59
C LYS A 528 0.73 35.72 36.38
N ILE A 529 -0.01 34.66 36.70
CA ILE A 529 -1.27 34.80 37.46
C ILE A 529 -1.02 35.12 38.93
N ASN A 530 -0.02 34.50 39.55
CA ASN A 530 0.32 34.78 40.94
C ASN A 530 0.81 36.22 41.16
N SER A 531 1.34 36.89 40.13
CA SER A 531 1.68 38.32 40.19
C SER A 531 0.48 39.27 40.12
N LEU A 532 -0.70 38.79 39.69
CA LEU A 532 -1.90 39.64 39.64
C LEU A 532 -2.55 39.74 41.02
N PRO A 533 -3.02 40.94 41.42
CA PRO A 533 -3.73 41.13 42.68
C PRO A 533 -4.99 40.26 42.74
N GLU A 534 -5.22 39.68 43.93
CA GLU A 534 -6.31 38.75 44.21
C GLU A 534 -7.19 39.31 45.33
N ILE A 535 -8.49 39.39 45.08
CA ILE A 535 -9.49 39.78 46.09
C ILE A 535 -10.06 38.49 46.70
N LYS A 536 -10.25 38.46 48.03
CA LYS A 536 -10.86 37.37 48.80
C LYS A 536 -11.80 37.92 49.88
N GLY A 537 -12.73 37.08 50.34
CA GLY A 537 -13.52 37.35 51.56
C GLY A 537 -14.60 38.41 51.37
N SER A 538 -14.79 39.29 52.36
CA SER A 538 -15.88 40.28 52.39
C SER A 538 -15.87 41.25 51.20
N ARG A 539 -14.68 41.59 50.68
CA ARG A 539 -14.50 42.47 49.51
C ARG A 539 -14.98 41.85 48.18
N LEU A 540 -15.25 40.54 48.12
CA LEU A 540 -15.90 39.94 46.94
C LEU A 540 -17.36 40.36 46.82
N ARG A 541 -18.06 40.56 47.94
CA ARG A 541 -19.48 40.93 47.94
C ARG A 541 -19.72 42.36 47.48
N GLU A 542 -18.66 43.17 47.42
CA GLU A 542 -18.67 44.53 46.87
C GLU A 542 -18.55 44.53 45.33
N ILE A 543 -18.19 43.38 44.74
CA ILE A 543 -18.11 43.20 43.29
C ILE A 543 -19.45 42.62 42.83
N ASP A 544 -20.38 43.51 42.42
CA ASP A 544 -21.67 43.14 41.83
C ASP A 544 -21.52 42.85 40.32
N ASP A 545 -20.61 41.93 40.00
CA ASP A 545 -20.27 41.56 38.62
C ASP A 545 -20.05 40.04 38.51
N VAL A 546 -20.14 39.51 37.29
CA VAL A 546 -19.89 38.10 36.99
C VAL A 546 -18.63 37.95 36.16
N CYS A 547 -17.97 36.79 36.22
CA CYS A 547 -16.79 36.58 35.38
C CYS A 547 -17.19 36.55 33.89
N ALA A 548 -16.73 37.50 33.09
CA ALA A 548 -17.06 37.63 31.66
C ALA A 548 -16.64 36.44 30.76
N ILE A 549 -15.88 35.47 31.31
CA ILE A 549 -15.49 34.25 30.59
C ILE A 549 -16.49 33.11 30.82
N CYS A 550 -16.98 32.94 32.05
CA CYS A 550 -17.85 31.81 32.42
C CYS A 550 -19.26 32.23 32.83
N TYR A 551 -19.53 33.53 32.94
CA TYR A 551 -20.80 34.13 33.36
C TYR A 551 -21.31 33.69 34.75
N HIS A 552 -20.42 33.23 35.63
CA HIS A 552 -20.74 32.88 37.03
C HIS A 552 -20.25 33.95 38.01
N GLU A 553 -20.97 34.10 39.12
CA GLU A 553 -20.61 34.98 40.23
C GLU A 553 -19.26 34.60 40.87
N PHE A 554 -18.61 35.59 41.51
CA PHE A 554 -17.39 35.36 42.26
C PHE A 554 -17.71 34.77 43.65
N THR A 555 -17.42 33.48 43.86
CA THR A 555 -17.73 32.78 45.12
C THR A 555 -16.53 32.68 46.07
N THR A 556 -15.32 32.51 45.54
CA THR A 556 -14.11 32.23 46.34
C THR A 556 -13.02 33.29 46.20
N SER A 557 -12.73 33.72 44.97
CA SER A 557 -11.70 34.72 44.67
C SER A 557 -11.88 35.33 43.28
N ALA A 558 -11.40 36.56 43.11
CA ALA A 558 -11.33 37.25 41.83
C ALA A 558 -9.91 37.78 41.59
N ARG A 559 -9.40 37.64 40.37
CA ARG A 559 -8.14 38.25 39.91
C ARG A 559 -8.44 39.54 39.18
N ILE A 560 -7.68 40.58 39.50
CA ILE A 560 -7.78 41.89 38.85
C ILE A 560 -6.63 42.01 37.84
N THR A 561 -6.96 42.29 36.59
CA THR A 561 -5.96 42.65 35.57
C THR A 561 -5.48 44.10 35.75
N PRO A 562 -4.35 44.50 35.15
CA PRO A 562 -3.88 45.90 35.20
C PRO A 562 -4.86 46.91 34.58
N CYS A 563 -5.78 46.45 33.72
CA CYS A 563 -6.89 47.24 33.17
C CYS A 563 -8.16 47.24 34.05
N ASN A 564 -8.05 46.79 35.31
CA ASN A 564 -9.13 46.76 36.32
C ASN A 564 -10.33 45.86 35.99
N HIS A 565 -10.11 44.80 35.21
CA HIS A 565 -11.14 43.81 34.92
C HIS A 565 -11.05 42.59 35.85
N TYR A 566 -12.21 42.05 36.26
CA TYR A 566 -12.32 40.95 37.21
C TYR A 566 -12.58 39.61 36.51
N PHE A 567 -11.83 38.58 36.90
CA PHE A 567 -12.02 37.22 36.38
C PHE A 567 -11.75 36.19 37.47
N HIS A 568 -12.35 34.99 37.38
CA HIS A 568 -11.87 33.87 38.20
C HIS A 568 -10.43 33.57 37.83
N ALA A 569 -9.60 33.23 38.82
CA ALA A 569 -8.19 32.93 38.61
C ALA A 569 -7.96 31.83 37.56
N LEU A 570 -8.89 30.88 37.47
CA LEU A 570 -8.86 29.77 36.53
C LEU A 570 -9.30 30.17 35.13
N CYS A 571 -10.39 30.92 35.00
CA CYS A 571 -10.86 31.42 33.71
C CYS A 571 -9.80 32.30 33.03
N LEU A 572 -9.21 33.22 33.79
CA LEU A 572 -8.11 34.05 33.30
C LEU A 572 -6.86 33.22 33.00
N ARG A 573 -6.57 32.17 33.78
CA ARG A 573 -5.48 31.22 33.48
C ARG A 573 -5.65 30.59 32.11
N LYS A 574 -6.83 30.05 31.81
CA LYS A 574 -7.13 29.38 30.53
C LYS A 574 -6.97 30.33 29.35
N TRP A 575 -7.46 31.56 29.49
CA TRP A 575 -7.30 32.59 28.47
C TRP A 575 -5.83 32.95 28.23
N LEU A 576 -5.06 33.18 29.30
CA LEU A 576 -3.64 33.53 29.24
C LEU A 576 -2.73 32.39 28.75
N TYR A 577 -3.23 31.16 28.64
CA TYR A 577 -2.50 30.09 27.93
C TYR A 577 -2.49 30.30 26.41
N ILE A 578 -3.48 31.01 25.87
CA ILE A 578 -3.70 31.21 24.43
C ILE A 578 -3.32 32.64 24.01
N GLN A 579 -3.75 33.63 24.79
CA GLN A 579 -3.64 35.06 24.49
C GLN A 579 -3.14 35.80 25.73
N ASP A 580 -2.05 36.56 25.61
CA ASP A 580 -1.50 37.37 26.71
C ASP A 580 -2.27 38.71 26.96
N THR A 581 -3.48 38.82 26.41
CA THR A 581 -4.33 40.01 26.43
C THR A 581 -5.55 39.82 27.33
N CYS A 582 -6.17 40.91 27.77
CA CYS A 582 -7.39 40.87 28.57
C CYS A 582 -8.58 40.46 27.68
N PRO A 583 -9.44 39.49 28.09
CA PRO A 583 -10.60 39.07 27.30
C PRO A 583 -11.61 40.19 27.00
N MET A 584 -11.68 41.23 27.83
CA MET A 584 -12.67 42.31 27.67
C MET A 584 -12.16 43.50 26.86
N CYS A 585 -10.89 43.88 27.00
CA CYS A 585 -10.34 45.07 26.33
C CYS A 585 -9.14 44.80 25.43
N HIS A 586 -8.70 43.55 25.30
CA HIS A 586 -7.55 43.11 24.51
C HIS A 586 -6.20 43.79 24.87
N GLN A 587 -6.15 44.57 25.95
CA GLN A 587 -4.91 45.15 26.47
C GLN A 587 -4.03 44.05 27.06
N LYS A 588 -2.70 44.10 26.83
CA LYS A 588 -1.77 43.14 27.42
C LYS A 588 -1.94 43.11 28.95
N VAL A 589 -2.09 41.90 29.50
CA VAL A 589 -2.23 41.70 30.97
C VAL A 589 -0.89 41.85 31.68
N TYR A 590 0.21 41.96 30.92
CA TYR A 590 1.57 42.22 31.39
C TYR A 590 2.19 43.34 30.57
N ILE A 591 2.90 44.25 31.24
CA ILE A 591 3.85 45.14 30.59
C ILE A 591 5.17 44.37 30.63
N GLU A 592 5.66 43.93 29.47
CA GLU A 592 7.02 43.41 29.36
C GLU A 592 7.96 44.62 29.56
N ASP A 593 8.83 44.57 30.57
CA ASP A 593 9.98 45.47 30.58
C ASP A 593 10.82 45.09 29.35
N ASP A 594 10.81 45.96 28.34
CA ASP A 594 11.47 45.79 27.05
C ASP A 594 12.93 45.30 27.21
N ILE A 595 13.16 44.01 26.96
CA ILE A 595 14.43 43.55 26.40
C ILE A 595 14.09 42.95 25.04
N LYS A 596 14.41 43.75 24.02
CA LYS A 596 14.40 43.42 22.59
C LYS A 596 14.75 41.95 22.36
N ASP A 597 13.85 41.20 21.75
CA ASP A 597 14.22 40.41 20.58
C ASP A 597 13.01 40.11 19.68
N ASN A 598 13.28 40.31 18.41
CA ASN A 598 12.36 40.34 17.29
C ASN A 598 12.07 38.91 16.81
N SER A 599 10.83 38.45 16.86
CA SER A 599 10.31 37.50 15.88
C SER A 599 8.78 37.55 15.81
N ASN A 600 8.30 38.14 14.72
CA ASN A 600 6.93 38.06 14.26
C ASN A 600 6.53 36.60 14.06
N ILE A 601 5.60 36.10 14.87
CA ILE A 601 4.65 35.06 14.46
C ILE A 601 3.26 35.60 14.80
N SER A 602 2.71 36.37 13.87
CA SER A 602 1.29 36.67 13.83
C SER A 602 0.55 35.39 13.40
N ASN A 603 -0.06 34.71 14.37
CA ASN A 603 -1.12 33.74 14.10
C ASN A 603 -2.35 34.52 13.64
N ASN A 604 -2.63 34.45 12.34
CA ASN A 604 -3.86 34.96 11.75
C ASN A 604 -4.97 33.93 12.03
N ASN A 605 -5.90 34.25 12.94
CA ASN A 605 -7.24 33.68 12.93
C ASN A 605 -8.21 34.86 12.92
N GLY A 606 -9.09 34.86 11.92
CA GLY A 606 -9.87 35.99 11.45
C GLY A 606 -10.80 36.60 12.48
N PHE A 607 -10.81 37.94 12.48
CA PHE A 607 -11.92 38.76 12.95
C PHE A 607 -11.94 40.04 12.12
N ILE A 608 -13.01 40.24 11.33
CA ILE A 608 -13.25 41.46 10.56
C ILE A 608 -13.95 42.45 11.51
N ALA A 609 -13.36 43.64 11.70
CA ALA A 609 -14.00 44.76 12.37
C ALA A 609 -14.63 45.71 11.32
N PRO A 610 -15.71 46.45 11.67
CA PRO A 610 -16.59 47.07 10.70
C PRO A 610 -16.20 48.50 10.29
N ASN A 611 -16.38 48.75 8.99
CA ASN A 611 -16.83 50.00 8.34
C ASN A 611 -15.81 51.12 8.07
N GLU A 612 -15.61 51.44 6.78
CA GLU A 612 -15.82 52.79 6.21
C GLU A 612 -15.86 52.76 4.66
N ASN A 613 -16.91 53.39 4.11
CA ASN A 613 -17.23 53.77 2.71
C ASN A 613 -17.80 52.73 1.69
N PRO A 614 -19.12 52.83 1.32
CA PRO A 614 -19.80 51.85 0.46
C PRO A 614 -19.70 52.04 -1.07
N GLU A 615 -18.93 52.98 -1.61
CA GLU A 615 -18.97 53.29 -3.05
C GLU A 615 -17.83 52.69 -3.89
N GLU A 616 -16.78 52.16 -3.26
CA GLU A 616 -15.66 51.51 -3.98
C GLU A 616 -15.85 49.98 -4.11
N ALA A 617 -16.55 49.34 -3.17
CA ALA A 617 -16.83 47.91 -3.19
C ALA A 617 -17.80 47.46 -4.32
N VAL A 618 -18.65 48.36 -4.84
CA VAL A 618 -19.61 48.04 -5.91
C VAL A 618 -18.93 48.00 -7.28
N ARG A 619 -17.78 48.67 -7.46
CA ARG A 619 -17.03 48.67 -8.73
C ARG A 619 -16.08 47.47 -8.86
N GLU A 620 -15.54 46.98 -7.75
CA GLU A 620 -14.74 45.75 -7.74
C GLU A 620 -15.62 44.49 -7.85
N ALA A 621 -16.79 44.46 -7.19
CA ALA A 621 -17.71 43.32 -7.28
C ALA A 621 -18.28 43.07 -8.70
N ALA A 622 -18.44 44.12 -9.52
CA ALA A 622 -18.91 43.97 -10.91
C ALA A 622 -17.80 43.53 -11.88
N ALA A 623 -16.52 43.73 -11.55
CA ALA A 623 -15.39 43.27 -12.36
C ALA A 623 -14.98 41.83 -12.04
N GLU A 624 -15.36 41.32 -10.87
CA GLU A 624 -15.05 39.97 -10.39
C GLU A 624 -16.14 38.95 -10.80
N SER A 625 -17.42 39.37 -10.90
CA SER A 625 -18.51 38.50 -11.39
C SER A 625 -18.39 38.10 -12.86
N ASP A 626 -17.70 38.90 -13.69
CA ASP A 626 -17.46 38.59 -15.11
C ASP A 626 -16.23 37.69 -15.33
N ARG A 627 -15.40 37.45 -14.31
CA ARG A 627 -14.25 36.54 -14.37
C ARG A 627 -14.55 35.14 -13.86
N GLU A 628 -15.50 34.98 -12.94
CA GLU A 628 -15.86 33.66 -12.36
C GLU A 628 -16.86 32.84 -13.19
N LEU A 629 -17.45 33.39 -14.26
CA LEU A 629 -18.37 32.63 -15.13
C LEU A 629 -17.71 31.91 -16.32
N ASN A 630 -16.38 31.98 -16.49
CA ASN A 630 -15.69 31.42 -17.66
C ASN A 630 -14.64 30.31 -17.39
N GLU A 631 -14.46 29.83 -16.15
CA GLU A 631 -13.44 28.80 -15.86
C GLU A 631 -13.96 27.42 -15.40
N GLU A 632 -15.27 27.19 -15.33
CA GLU A 632 -15.82 25.84 -15.09
C GLU A 632 -16.96 25.47 -16.04
N ASP A 633 -16.67 25.29 -17.34
CA ASP A 633 -17.31 24.20 -18.10
C ASP A 633 -16.49 23.83 -19.36
N SER A 634 -15.73 22.73 -19.28
CA SER A 634 -15.47 21.84 -20.44
C SER A 634 -14.65 20.62 -20.02
N THR A 635 -15.32 19.51 -19.67
CA THR A 635 -15.16 18.20 -20.33
C THR A 635 -16.06 17.12 -19.69
N ASP A 636 -17.27 17.02 -20.24
CA ASP A 636 -17.82 15.87 -20.97
C ASP A 636 -17.96 14.49 -20.29
N CYS A 637 -19.20 13.99 -20.26
CA CYS A 637 -19.55 12.58 -20.44
C CYS A 637 -21.02 12.43 -20.90
N ASP A 638 -21.15 11.93 -22.13
CA ASP A 638 -22.36 11.43 -22.81
C ASP A 638 -23.32 10.60 -21.94
N ASP A 639 -24.63 10.72 -22.24
CA ASP A 639 -25.46 9.54 -22.51
C ASP A 639 -26.66 9.90 -23.42
N ASP A 640 -26.72 9.23 -24.57
CA ASP A 640 -27.88 9.16 -25.46
C ASP A 640 -29.01 8.30 -24.85
N VAL A 641 -30.27 8.70 -25.07
CA VAL A 641 -31.27 7.99 -25.91
C VAL A 641 -32.73 8.38 -25.54
N GLN A 642 -33.35 9.07 -26.51
CA GLN A 642 -34.75 9.09 -26.96
C GLN A 642 -35.92 9.48 -26.04
N ARG A 643 -36.66 10.52 -26.45
CA ARG A 643 -37.96 10.30 -27.14
C ARG A 643 -38.45 11.49 -27.97
N GLU A 644 -39.01 11.13 -29.12
CA GLU A 644 -39.77 11.91 -30.10
C GLU A 644 -40.78 12.90 -29.49
N ARG A 645 -40.95 14.06 -30.15
CA ARG A 645 -42.19 14.47 -30.86
C ARG A 645 -42.38 16.01 -30.87
N ASN A 646 -42.54 16.53 -32.10
CA ASN A 646 -42.99 17.87 -32.53
C ASN A 646 -42.00 19.03 -32.28
N GLY A 647 -41.62 19.88 -33.23
CA GLY A 647 -42.02 20.10 -34.61
C GLY A 647 -41.80 21.58 -34.96
N VAL A 648 -41.43 21.84 -36.22
CA VAL A 648 -41.81 23.03 -37.03
C VAL A 648 -40.88 24.29 -36.96
N ILE A 649 -40.20 24.50 -38.11
CA ILE A 649 -39.99 25.76 -38.89
C ILE A 649 -38.60 26.45 -38.97
N GLN A 650 -37.99 26.26 -40.17
CA GLN A 650 -37.43 27.20 -41.19
C GLN A 650 -36.03 27.85 -41.12
N HIS A 651 -35.30 27.56 -42.23
CA HIS A 651 -34.48 28.42 -43.13
C HIS A 651 -33.22 29.10 -42.55
N THR A 652 -32.02 29.12 -43.14
CA THR A 652 -31.47 29.14 -44.53
C THR A 652 -29.93 28.90 -44.41
N GLY A 653 -29.26 27.96 -45.09
CA GLY A 653 -28.51 28.11 -46.38
C GLY A 653 -27.20 28.94 -46.31
N PRO A 654 -26.17 28.71 -47.17
CA PRO A 654 -25.50 27.47 -47.57
C PRO A 654 -23.93 27.54 -47.63
N ALA A 655 -23.30 26.36 -47.82
CA ALA A 655 -22.07 26.06 -48.58
C ALA A 655 -20.70 26.70 -48.24
N ALA A 656 -19.68 25.87 -47.97
CA ALA A 656 -18.55 25.62 -48.88
C ALA A 656 -17.39 24.81 -48.23
N GLU A 657 -16.87 23.89 -49.04
CA GLU A 657 -15.47 23.43 -49.17
C GLU A 657 -14.86 22.36 -48.24
N GLU A 658 -14.59 21.25 -48.92
CA GLU A 658 -13.72 20.13 -48.61
C GLU A 658 -12.26 20.56 -48.43
N LEU A 659 -11.54 19.93 -47.49
CA LEU A 659 -10.11 19.67 -47.66
C LEU A 659 -9.71 18.43 -46.84
N ASN A 660 -9.47 17.33 -47.54
CA ASN A 660 -8.66 16.21 -47.06
C ASN A 660 -7.20 16.65 -46.94
N ASP A 661 -6.49 16.19 -45.91
CA ASP A 661 -5.07 15.88 -46.06
C ASP A 661 -4.67 14.72 -45.15
N ASP A 662 -4.29 13.62 -45.81
CA ASP A 662 -3.50 12.52 -45.26
C ASP A 662 -2.04 12.97 -45.17
N THR A 663 -1.31 12.68 -44.09
CA THR A 663 0.07 12.13 -44.17
C THR A 663 0.72 11.88 -42.79
N ASP A 664 1.36 10.69 -42.74
CA ASP A 664 2.54 10.23 -41.97
C ASP A 664 2.49 9.88 -40.46
#